data_AF-A0A1Y1UX88-F1
#
_entry.id   AF-A0A1Y1UX88-F1
#
_cell.length_a   1.000
_cell.length_b   1.000
_cell.length_c   1.000
_cell.angle_alpha   90.00
_cell.angle_beta   90.00
_cell.angle_gamma   90.00
#
_symmetry.space_group_name_H-M   'P 1'
#
loop_
_entity.id
_entity.type
_entity.pdbx_description
1 polymer ?
#
loop_
_entity_poly.entity_id
_entity_poly.type
_entity_poly.pdbx_seq_one_letter_code
_entity_poly.pdbx_strand_id
1 'polypeptide(L)'
;MNTVQISNSEFQDFSCKSTVFNVQSYGELKLYNTKFKDLYAKETIITRSYIGALSQDPTPLIIDNCSFNGISSSSSMLNLETGAWCKITDSTFENIGFCPKDKEVKNCEGTDTGSFASLIHTAALEINNSQISNSRANNGGLFFIKHEPQLYLNNVLVSKSVATEYGGVFWFGDFGGKLDIKKCYFKNCQAEKGGVLAMSRNSHLVRDESWKTDFSILFDDCKFLNNSAEYGGVYFIGENSNPQKGTVFRNSLFENNYAEAGGIGICINETTVPILDNYESINNNAKYYAGEFGYQPNQIDLLSVIAAHSSSDNPLYTVTDSKNSTYYFPRQTKVEYAKHFSVEYGNFTKVVTVNDEKFLLIQDGIDSDNLPEEYDDKHIIKIPIETVGIYDKTVIPYIELLDKRSTINEFKDIKSTSSRCIQYMYDTDIIEDYTPDKADDFLSQLTSSSVIFGEITNSVYGNLGDSESTYYSVPFNAISEESPLARAEWIKYVSLFYNEEKLADDLFNILIEDYNELKDVIKKEKDSNSDKKTIAWVSYNTSKNKWTYKTSDFYRILTEDAGASIFTPTTKTGDFSDIVDNSVDIVIDISDIGVNEDKSTFMSNSKILNCDEFNYCKNNNIYRFKSSTTNIYPKIQKNAVWDEHLLPMANTLLIELQYILSPEAFNNDKTNVWYHSNFLRKINEQDIDVFPDTNCYDINSSVIFERYATTENLEIQTLSGDWIPYSFMLGIKTFNGTNFKSKNDEKTNEGALFITVIIVDRNNTSESSKTSTIYGKKRWRCNLANSTCSIPANEFQVIGDNGEYTLNFTIIENENWQFDTLINAYASIDININPCNRSKYKDITNTLLKSCYVPDCPGGCLHVGSECVDLNECKCAENWEGPNCNDRVKFVVPKWLQYMFLIIGITSAILCCVLILMLYIRRNLQHVRSSSPLFLMIMTVGAVCNSGTIILESRNDSITICILREWCKYIGFSLMVGALIVKTIRISLIFSGKKIGGSQLADRRLIVYLFGILIPFIILLIIWTTVDKAKMVEDTHAEKEFQKCDSHTTSIIGDVFLFAILFWAVHAAYTARNAPSAFNETKAIVLSTYVYFIIEVLVIVLQNLGSFDPTVSMTINCLATLVSTWCCLLFILKPKMKNVTTQMTPSQYSSTSQSQSEAYNSTIGSASMGTTSIGVKSGRL
;
A
#
# COMPACT_ATOMS: atom_id res chain seq x y z
N MET A 1 -58.76 30.32 28.14
CA MET A 1 -58.32 29.04 27.55
C MET A 1 -58.94 29.01 26.17
N ASN A 2 -58.12 29.20 25.15
CA ASN A 2 -58.62 29.42 23.79
C ASN A 2 -58.14 28.25 22.93
N THR A 3 -59.06 27.37 22.56
CA THR A 3 -58.78 26.19 21.73
C THR A 3 -59.09 26.51 20.28
N VAL A 4 -58.08 26.45 19.43
CA VAL A 4 -58.21 26.47 17.97
C VAL A 4 -58.14 25.02 17.50
N GLN A 5 -59.24 24.49 16.99
CA GLN A 5 -59.27 23.17 16.36
C GLN A 5 -59.47 23.34 14.84
N ILE A 6 -58.58 22.73 14.06
CA ILE A 6 -58.61 22.69 12.60
C ILE A 6 -58.74 21.21 12.22
N SER A 7 -59.73 20.88 11.39
CA SER A 7 -59.93 19.50 10.94
C SER A 7 -60.30 19.41 9.47
N ASN A 8 -59.91 18.31 8.81
CA ASN A 8 -60.26 17.97 7.43
C ASN A 8 -60.00 19.12 6.42
N SER A 9 -58.91 19.87 6.63
CA SER A 9 -58.60 21.12 5.92
C SER A 9 -57.36 20.99 5.04
N GLU A 10 -57.12 21.94 4.15
CA GLU A 10 -55.93 22.00 3.30
C GLU A 10 -55.39 23.44 3.21
N PHE A 11 -54.10 23.61 3.49
CA PHE A 11 -53.36 24.86 3.40
C PHE A 11 -52.30 24.70 2.32
N GLN A 12 -52.30 25.56 1.30
CA GLN A 12 -51.36 25.48 0.18
C GLN A 12 -50.82 26.84 -0.28
N ASP A 13 -49.62 26.83 -0.88
CA ASP A 13 -48.96 27.99 -1.52
C ASP A 13 -48.86 29.25 -0.61
N PHE A 14 -48.58 29.03 0.68
CA PHE A 14 -48.64 30.08 1.71
C PHE A 14 -47.24 30.55 2.13
N SER A 15 -47.02 31.87 2.12
CA SER A 15 -45.74 32.48 2.54
C SER A 15 -45.94 33.65 3.49
N CYS A 16 -45.19 33.68 4.60
CA CYS A 16 -45.24 34.76 5.60
C CYS A 16 -43.86 35.20 6.11
N LYS A 17 -43.82 36.41 6.68
CA LYS A 17 -42.59 37.07 7.21
C LYS A 17 -42.31 36.80 8.69
N SER A 18 -43.16 36.03 9.35
CA SER A 18 -43.08 35.72 10.79
C SER A 18 -43.50 34.27 10.96
N THR A 19 -44.26 33.93 12.00
CA THR A 19 -44.75 32.57 12.28
C THR A 19 -46.15 32.33 11.72
N VAL A 20 -46.48 31.12 11.24
CA VAL A 20 -47.84 30.79 10.73
C VAL A 20 -48.82 30.55 11.88
N PHE A 21 -48.45 29.72 12.86
CA PHE A 21 -49.24 29.41 14.05
C PHE A 21 -48.45 29.71 15.32
N ASN A 22 -48.74 30.83 15.97
CA ASN A 22 -48.07 31.24 17.20
C ASN A 22 -48.98 31.00 18.42
N VAL A 23 -48.62 30.02 19.26
CA VAL A 23 -49.47 29.50 20.34
C VAL A 23 -48.84 29.80 21.70
N GLN A 24 -49.19 30.95 22.28
CA GLN A 24 -48.63 31.45 23.53
C GLN A 24 -49.50 31.11 24.75
N SER A 25 -48.87 30.83 25.89
CA SER A 25 -49.53 30.66 27.19
C SER A 25 -50.62 29.57 27.15
N TYR A 26 -51.79 29.78 27.79
CA TYR A 26 -52.91 28.82 27.88
C TYR A 26 -53.75 28.70 26.58
N GLY A 27 -53.10 28.77 25.42
CA GLY A 27 -53.70 28.48 24.12
C GLY A 27 -53.57 27.00 23.77
N GLU A 28 -54.57 26.42 23.13
CA GLU A 28 -54.51 25.10 22.51
C GLU A 28 -54.61 25.22 21.00
N LEU A 29 -53.83 24.43 20.27
CA LEU A 29 -53.98 24.23 18.83
C LEU A 29 -54.06 22.72 18.57
N LYS A 30 -55.08 22.29 17.83
CA LYS A 30 -55.35 20.88 17.56
C LYS A 30 -55.65 20.69 16.07
N LEU A 31 -54.74 20.03 15.35
CA LEU A 31 -54.79 19.77 13.92
C LEU A 31 -55.17 18.30 13.69
N TYR A 32 -56.22 18.05 12.91
CA TYR A 32 -56.71 16.70 12.60
C TYR A 32 -56.94 16.52 11.10
N ASN A 33 -56.55 15.40 10.48
CA ASN A 33 -56.87 15.08 9.08
C ASN A 33 -56.51 16.22 8.08
N THR A 34 -55.47 17.02 8.36
CA THR A 34 -55.22 18.30 7.68
C THR A 34 -53.94 18.25 6.86
N LYS A 35 -53.99 18.85 5.66
CA LYS A 35 -52.87 18.92 4.72
C LYS A 35 -52.23 20.30 4.71
N PHE A 36 -50.92 20.33 4.61
CA PHE A 36 -50.08 21.52 4.51
C PHE A 36 -49.08 21.29 3.36
N LYS A 37 -49.11 22.15 2.34
CA LYS A 37 -48.31 21.97 1.12
C LYS A 37 -47.69 23.29 0.63
N ASP A 38 -46.39 23.33 0.35
CA ASP A 38 -45.71 24.55 -0.10
C ASP A 38 -45.92 25.73 0.90
N LEU A 39 -45.53 25.52 2.17
CA LEU A 39 -45.59 26.52 3.25
C LEU A 39 -44.20 27.06 3.58
N TYR A 40 -44.07 28.40 3.60
CA TYR A 40 -42.78 29.09 3.78
C TYR A 40 -42.89 30.25 4.78
N ALA A 41 -42.20 30.14 5.92
CA ALA A 41 -42.26 31.14 6.98
C ALA A 41 -40.87 31.64 7.33
N LYS A 42 -40.64 32.96 7.35
CA LYS A 42 -39.29 33.46 7.68
C LYS A 42 -38.81 33.04 9.07
N GLU A 43 -39.71 32.87 10.05
CA GLU A 43 -39.34 32.42 11.41
C GLU A 43 -39.50 30.90 11.57
N THR A 44 -40.74 30.42 11.69
CA THR A 44 -41.12 29.02 11.95
C THR A 44 -42.57 28.80 11.52
N ILE A 45 -43.01 27.55 11.33
CA ILE A 45 -44.40 27.26 10.94
C ILE A 45 -45.30 27.25 12.18
N ILE A 46 -44.90 26.54 13.23
CA ILE A 46 -45.63 26.46 14.50
C ILE A 46 -44.67 26.77 15.65
N THR A 47 -44.95 27.82 16.44
CA THR A 47 -44.24 28.05 17.71
C THR A 47 -45.18 27.86 18.90
N ARG A 48 -44.68 27.25 19.97
CA ARG A 48 -45.37 27.15 21.26
C ARG A 48 -44.42 27.51 22.41
N SER A 49 -44.83 28.45 23.25
CA SER A 49 -44.09 28.90 24.43
C SER A 49 -45.05 29.01 25.63
N TYR A 50 -44.75 28.35 26.75
CA TYR A 50 -45.66 28.27 27.90
C TYR A 50 -45.06 28.92 29.17
N ILE A 51 -45.79 29.88 29.73
CA ILE A 51 -45.36 30.67 30.88
C ILE A 51 -46.13 30.20 32.12
N GLY A 52 -45.61 29.18 32.81
CA GLY A 52 -46.17 28.70 34.08
C GLY A 52 -45.67 27.32 34.50
N ALA A 53 -44.53 27.26 35.19
CA ALA A 53 -43.95 25.99 35.64
C ALA A 53 -44.84 25.25 36.65
N LEU A 54 -45.58 24.23 36.17
CA LEU A 54 -46.31 23.25 36.96
C LEU A 54 -46.07 21.86 36.38
N SER A 55 -45.84 20.87 37.24
CA SER A 55 -45.36 19.54 36.89
C SER A 55 -46.45 18.56 36.38
N GLN A 56 -47.58 19.07 35.87
CA GLN A 56 -48.67 18.27 35.31
C GLN A 56 -49.26 18.91 34.05
N ASP A 57 -49.03 18.24 32.92
CA ASP A 57 -49.63 18.36 31.57
C ASP A 57 -50.34 19.70 31.20
N PRO A 58 -49.59 20.73 30.76
CA PRO A 58 -50.13 22.04 30.38
C PRO A 58 -50.66 22.09 28.94
N THR A 59 -51.72 21.34 28.65
CA THR A 59 -52.58 21.43 27.45
C THR A 59 -51.84 21.26 26.09
N PRO A 60 -51.87 20.09 25.45
CA PRO A 60 -51.00 19.80 24.31
C PRO A 60 -51.39 20.55 23.01
N LEU A 61 -50.37 20.93 22.24
CA LEU A 61 -50.47 21.06 20.78
C LEU A 61 -50.64 19.64 20.19
N ILE A 62 -51.70 19.40 19.43
CA ILE A 62 -51.98 18.08 18.83
C ILE A 62 -51.88 18.18 17.31
N ILE A 63 -51.18 17.22 16.68
CA ILE A 63 -51.10 17.03 15.23
C ILE A 63 -51.40 15.57 14.91
N ASP A 64 -52.58 15.28 14.38
CA ASP A 64 -53.10 13.91 14.26
C ASP A 64 -53.59 13.63 12.83
N ASN A 65 -53.11 12.53 12.23
CA ASN A 65 -53.38 12.13 10.84
C ASN A 65 -53.21 13.29 9.83
N CYS A 66 -52.16 14.09 10.00
CA CYS A 66 -51.87 15.25 9.16
C CYS A 66 -50.75 14.96 8.15
N SER A 67 -50.68 15.75 7.08
CA SER A 67 -49.66 15.62 6.04
C SER A 67 -49.03 16.97 5.71
N PHE A 68 -47.71 17.03 5.73
CA PHE A 68 -46.89 18.23 5.51
C PHE A 68 -45.92 17.95 4.36
N ASN A 69 -45.94 18.75 3.29
CA ASN A 69 -45.08 18.52 2.12
C ASN A 69 -44.54 19.83 1.54
N GLY A 70 -43.21 19.96 1.42
CA GLY A 70 -42.58 21.17 0.90
C GLY A 70 -42.71 22.33 1.90
N ILE A 71 -42.00 22.21 3.02
CA ILE A 71 -42.10 23.14 4.15
C ILE A 71 -40.72 23.72 4.42
N SER A 72 -40.56 25.04 4.56
CA SER A 72 -39.28 25.63 4.98
C SER A 72 -39.43 26.89 5.84
N SER A 73 -38.42 27.13 6.66
CA SER A 73 -38.27 28.30 7.54
C SER A 73 -36.82 28.48 7.97
N SER A 74 -36.39 29.68 8.38
CA SER A 74 -34.97 29.88 8.74
C SER A 74 -34.55 29.11 10.00
N SER A 75 -35.46 28.93 10.96
CA SER A 75 -35.26 28.09 12.15
C SER A 75 -35.73 26.65 11.87
N SER A 76 -36.90 26.28 12.37
CA SER A 76 -37.47 24.93 12.34
C SER A 76 -38.96 24.96 12.00
N MET A 77 -39.52 23.91 11.40
CA MET A 77 -40.99 23.82 11.21
C MET A 77 -41.75 23.96 12.54
N LEU A 78 -41.27 23.32 13.62
CA LEU A 78 -41.88 23.31 14.95
C LEU A 78 -40.91 23.83 16.01
N ASN A 79 -41.12 25.03 16.55
CA ASN A 79 -40.33 25.57 17.66
C ASN A 79 -41.07 25.40 19.00
N LEU A 80 -40.53 24.59 19.91
CA LEU A 80 -41.07 24.38 21.25
C LEU A 80 -40.08 24.90 22.30
N GLU A 81 -40.57 25.84 23.12
CA GLU A 81 -39.81 26.48 24.19
C GLU A 81 -40.27 25.98 25.57
N THR A 82 -39.82 26.65 26.65
CA THR A 82 -40.13 26.35 28.05
C THR A 82 -41.57 25.90 28.26
N GLY A 83 -41.74 24.70 28.85
CA GLY A 83 -43.03 24.11 29.22
C GLY A 83 -43.98 23.77 28.07
N ALA A 84 -43.58 23.88 26.80
CA ALA A 84 -44.44 23.61 25.66
C ALA A 84 -44.56 22.11 25.38
N TRP A 85 -45.77 21.54 25.53
CA TRP A 85 -46.06 20.15 25.15
C TRP A 85 -46.67 20.02 23.74
N CYS A 86 -46.19 19.07 22.94
CA CYS A 86 -46.72 18.69 21.64
C CYS A 86 -46.86 17.16 21.49
N LYS A 87 -47.94 16.71 20.86
CA LYS A 87 -48.20 15.30 20.52
C LYS A 87 -48.50 15.17 19.02
N ILE A 88 -47.79 14.27 18.35
CA ILE A 88 -47.94 13.96 16.93
C ILE A 88 -48.31 12.47 16.77
N THR A 89 -49.34 12.18 15.99
CA THR A 89 -49.84 10.81 15.75
C THR A 89 -50.15 10.59 14.26
N ASP A 90 -49.81 9.40 13.78
CA ASP A 90 -50.19 8.85 12.45
C ASP A 90 -49.97 9.83 11.27
N SER A 91 -48.94 10.69 11.35
CA SER A 91 -48.75 11.84 10.46
C SER A 91 -47.54 11.69 9.52
N THR A 92 -47.55 12.44 8.43
CA THR A 92 -46.53 12.37 7.35
C THR A 92 -45.88 13.72 7.08
N PHE A 93 -44.56 13.72 6.91
CA PHE A 93 -43.75 14.92 6.71
C PHE A 93 -42.73 14.66 5.60
N GLU A 94 -42.80 15.44 4.52
CA GLU A 94 -41.95 15.28 3.33
C GLU A 94 -41.35 16.62 2.89
N ASN A 95 -40.11 16.60 2.38
CA ASN A 95 -39.46 17.79 1.81
C ASN A 95 -39.39 18.97 2.80
N ILE A 96 -38.91 18.70 4.02
CA ILE A 96 -38.80 19.67 5.13
C ILE A 96 -37.42 20.35 5.11
N GLY A 97 -37.39 21.68 5.17
CA GLY A 97 -36.18 22.49 5.00
C GLY A 97 -35.71 22.63 3.53
N PHE A 98 -36.63 22.48 2.57
CA PHE A 98 -36.32 22.58 1.14
C PHE A 98 -36.95 23.81 0.49
N CYS A 99 -36.11 24.61 -0.19
CA CYS A 99 -36.55 25.64 -1.12
C CYS A 99 -36.47 25.14 -2.57
N PRO A 100 -37.55 25.24 -3.38
CA PRO A 100 -37.53 24.85 -4.79
C PRO A 100 -36.53 25.70 -5.60
N LYS A 101 -35.57 25.05 -6.29
CA LYS A 101 -34.57 25.77 -7.11
C LYS A 101 -35.17 26.46 -8.34
N ASP A 102 -36.29 25.94 -8.85
CA ASP A 102 -36.91 26.38 -10.10
C ASP A 102 -37.94 27.52 -9.92
N LYS A 103 -38.07 28.06 -8.69
CA LYS A 103 -38.99 29.17 -8.36
C LYS A 103 -38.36 30.11 -7.32
N GLU A 104 -38.41 31.42 -7.54
CA GLU A 104 -38.11 32.41 -6.49
C GLU A 104 -39.24 32.47 -5.46
N VAL A 105 -39.20 31.55 -4.48
CA VAL A 105 -40.18 31.49 -3.39
C VAL A 105 -39.82 32.51 -2.30
N LYS A 106 -40.68 33.52 -2.11
CA LYS A 106 -40.50 34.56 -1.08
C LYS A 106 -40.54 33.95 0.33
N ASN A 107 -39.66 34.45 1.20
CA ASN A 107 -39.46 33.98 2.58
C ASN A 107 -39.07 32.49 2.69
N CYS A 108 -38.66 31.84 1.60
CA CYS A 108 -37.99 30.55 1.67
C CYS A 108 -36.48 30.79 1.84
N GLU A 109 -36.02 30.60 3.07
CA GLU A 109 -34.61 30.67 3.45
C GLU A 109 -34.14 29.25 3.85
N GLY A 110 -32.83 29.06 3.96
CA GLY A 110 -32.25 27.80 4.44
C GLY A 110 -32.50 27.61 5.94
N THR A 111 -32.71 26.37 6.35
CA THR A 111 -32.89 25.91 7.73
C THR A 111 -31.54 25.84 8.46
N ASP A 112 -31.25 26.83 9.31
CA ASP A 112 -29.96 26.90 10.02
C ASP A 112 -29.85 25.90 11.19
N THR A 113 -30.96 25.59 11.87
CA THR A 113 -31.00 24.73 13.06
C THR A 113 -32.24 23.83 13.13
N GLY A 114 -32.10 22.52 12.90
CA GLY A 114 -33.19 21.54 13.14
C GLY A 114 -34.41 21.68 12.21
N SER A 115 -34.36 21.14 11.00
CA SER A 115 -35.38 21.41 9.96
C SER A 115 -36.84 21.16 10.38
N PHE A 116 -37.06 20.11 11.17
CA PHE A 116 -38.38 19.69 11.61
C PHE A 116 -38.75 20.29 12.96
N ALA A 117 -37.89 20.18 13.98
CA ALA A 117 -38.20 20.73 15.30
C ALA A 117 -37.00 21.26 16.09
N SER A 118 -37.22 22.38 16.76
CA SER A 118 -36.36 22.96 17.80
C SER A 118 -37.00 22.73 19.17
N LEU A 119 -36.24 22.15 20.10
CA LEU A 119 -36.67 21.83 21.48
C LEU A 119 -35.75 22.53 22.48
N ILE A 120 -36.26 23.54 23.19
CA ILE A 120 -35.48 24.41 24.07
C ILE A 120 -36.06 24.44 25.49
N HIS A 121 -35.17 24.52 26.50
CA HIS A 121 -35.52 24.55 27.92
C HIS A 121 -36.25 23.29 28.36
N THR A 122 -37.53 23.38 28.75
CA THR A 122 -38.34 22.26 29.26
C THR A 122 -39.47 21.87 28.29
N ALA A 123 -39.22 22.06 27.00
CA ALA A 123 -40.10 21.62 25.92
C ALA A 123 -40.31 20.09 25.93
N ALA A 124 -41.48 19.64 25.50
CA ALA A 124 -41.83 18.23 25.41
C ALA A 124 -42.51 17.89 24.08
N LEU A 125 -42.03 16.83 23.42
CA LEU A 125 -42.54 16.37 22.13
C LEU A 125 -42.69 14.85 22.12
N GLU A 126 -43.88 14.37 21.75
CA GLU A 126 -44.19 12.95 21.57
C GLU A 126 -44.61 12.70 20.12
N ILE A 127 -44.01 11.71 19.44
CA ILE A 127 -44.37 11.31 18.07
C ILE A 127 -44.60 9.80 18.01
N ASN A 128 -45.78 9.38 17.54
CA ASN A 128 -46.11 7.97 17.31
C ASN A 128 -46.47 7.71 15.83
N ASN A 129 -46.15 6.52 15.32
CA ASN A 129 -46.64 5.97 14.04
C ASN A 129 -46.45 6.88 12.81
N SER A 130 -45.46 7.78 12.84
CA SER A 130 -45.33 8.87 11.87
C SER A 130 -44.13 8.66 10.95
N GLN A 131 -44.16 9.24 9.75
CA GLN A 131 -43.04 9.18 8.80
C GLN A 131 -42.51 10.58 8.50
N ILE A 132 -41.19 10.74 8.54
CA ILE A 132 -40.46 11.93 8.11
C ILE A 132 -39.45 11.53 7.04
N SER A 133 -39.54 12.11 5.84
CA SER A 133 -38.70 11.71 4.71
C SER A 133 -38.24 12.89 3.85
N ASN A 134 -36.98 12.85 3.40
CA ASN A 134 -36.33 13.94 2.67
C ASN A 134 -36.35 15.25 3.48
N SER A 135 -35.45 15.38 4.45
CA SER A 135 -35.34 16.55 5.36
C SER A 135 -33.93 17.13 5.32
N ARG A 136 -33.80 18.46 5.42
CA ARG A 136 -32.51 19.12 5.28
C ARG A 136 -32.34 20.32 6.22
N ALA A 137 -31.17 20.43 6.85
CA ALA A 137 -30.73 21.61 7.59
C ALA A 137 -29.21 21.79 7.46
N ASN A 138 -28.72 22.93 7.94
CA ASN A 138 -27.30 23.16 8.12
C ASN A 138 -26.81 22.43 9.38
N ASN A 139 -27.30 22.82 10.57
CA ASN A 139 -26.91 22.24 11.86
C ASN A 139 -28.06 21.43 12.49
N GLY A 140 -27.89 20.12 12.70
CA GLY A 140 -28.94 19.22 13.15
C GLY A 140 -29.98 18.98 12.06
N GLY A 141 -29.90 17.84 11.37
CA GLY A 141 -30.67 17.56 10.15
C GLY A 141 -32.19 17.64 10.33
N LEU A 142 -32.71 17.32 11.52
CA LEU A 142 -34.14 17.20 11.79
C LEU A 142 -34.55 17.77 13.16
N PHE A 143 -33.87 17.36 14.24
CA PHE A 143 -34.08 17.86 15.61
C PHE A 143 -32.88 18.68 16.10
N PHE A 144 -33.12 19.90 16.56
CA PHE A 144 -32.19 20.69 17.36
C PHE A 144 -32.64 20.69 18.82
N ILE A 145 -31.76 20.29 19.75
CA ILE A 145 -32.12 20.00 21.14
C ILE A 145 -31.19 20.75 22.10
N LYS A 146 -31.75 21.54 23.03
CA LYS A 146 -31.00 22.31 24.02
C LYS A 146 -31.68 22.43 25.39
N HIS A 147 -30.87 22.36 26.45
CA HIS A 147 -31.23 22.32 27.88
C HIS A 147 -31.92 21.02 28.30
N GLU A 148 -33.09 21.05 28.95
CA GLU A 148 -33.72 19.90 29.62
C GLU A 148 -35.00 19.35 28.94
N PRO A 149 -35.11 19.28 27.59
CA PRO A 149 -36.36 18.88 26.96
C PRO A 149 -36.60 17.37 27.06
N GLN A 150 -37.85 16.98 26.81
CA GLN A 150 -38.31 15.59 26.80
C GLN A 150 -38.79 15.22 25.39
N LEU A 151 -38.14 14.25 24.75
CA LEU A 151 -38.51 13.80 23.41
C LEU A 151 -38.79 12.29 23.41
N TYR A 152 -39.97 11.92 22.92
CA TYR A 152 -40.47 10.56 22.85
C TYR A 152 -40.79 10.21 21.39
N LEU A 153 -40.14 9.20 20.83
CA LEU A 153 -40.42 8.70 19.48
C LEU A 153 -40.81 7.22 19.57
N ASN A 154 -41.90 6.83 18.91
CA ASN A 154 -42.39 5.46 18.95
C ASN A 154 -42.91 5.03 17.57
N ASN A 155 -42.31 3.99 16.97
CA ASN A 155 -42.69 3.51 15.64
C ASN A 155 -42.62 4.63 14.58
N VAL A 156 -41.51 5.39 14.53
CA VAL A 156 -41.29 6.50 13.60
C VAL A 156 -40.28 6.08 12.53
N LEU A 157 -40.59 6.35 11.25
CA LEU A 157 -39.66 6.17 10.14
C LEU A 157 -39.05 7.52 9.73
N VAL A 158 -37.74 7.66 9.92
CA VAL A 158 -36.93 8.78 9.43
C VAL A 158 -36.06 8.30 8.26
N SER A 159 -36.12 8.99 7.12
CA SER A 159 -35.29 8.61 5.97
C SER A 159 -34.84 9.77 5.08
N LYS A 160 -33.63 9.67 4.51
CA LYS A 160 -33.01 10.75 3.70
C LYS A 160 -32.98 12.10 4.44
N SER A 161 -32.59 12.07 5.71
CA SER A 161 -32.38 13.29 6.51
C SER A 161 -30.92 13.72 6.40
N VAL A 162 -30.66 14.98 6.05
CA VAL A 162 -29.31 15.47 5.70
C VAL A 162 -28.98 16.76 6.46
N ALA A 163 -27.97 16.72 7.31
CA ALA A 163 -27.30 17.89 7.86
C ALA A 163 -26.10 18.29 6.97
N THR A 164 -25.59 19.53 7.10
CA THR A 164 -24.27 19.87 6.53
C THR A 164 -23.14 19.53 7.48
N GLU A 165 -23.28 19.87 8.77
CA GLU A 165 -22.23 19.65 9.77
C GLU A 165 -22.65 18.58 10.79
N TYR A 166 -23.47 18.94 11.79
CA TYR A 166 -23.81 18.04 12.91
C TYR A 166 -25.11 17.26 12.68
N GLY A 167 -25.06 15.95 12.94
CA GLY A 167 -26.21 15.15 13.38
C GLY A 167 -27.30 14.98 12.33
N GLY A 168 -27.21 13.93 11.51
CA GLY A 168 -28.11 13.74 10.36
C GLY A 168 -29.60 13.66 10.73
N VAL A 169 -29.93 13.35 11.99
CA VAL A 169 -31.28 13.46 12.56
C VAL A 169 -31.31 14.31 13.83
N PHE A 170 -30.42 14.06 14.81
CA PHE A 170 -30.39 14.77 16.10
C PHE A 170 -29.07 15.52 16.30
N TRP A 171 -29.15 16.79 16.68
CA TRP A 171 -28.01 17.55 17.21
C TRP A 171 -28.34 18.13 18.60
N PHE A 172 -27.44 17.90 19.56
CA PHE A 172 -27.53 18.39 20.93
C PHE A 172 -26.49 19.48 21.20
N GLY A 173 -26.95 20.61 21.72
CA GLY A 173 -26.10 21.60 22.39
C GLY A 173 -25.93 21.28 23.88
N ASP A 174 -25.93 22.30 24.74
CA ASP A 174 -25.90 22.14 26.20
C ASP A 174 -27.13 21.32 26.68
N PHE A 175 -26.98 20.02 26.95
CA PHE A 175 -28.11 19.09 27.14
C PHE A 175 -28.12 18.41 28.52
N GLY A 176 -29.29 18.42 29.14
CA GLY A 176 -29.61 17.87 30.47
C GLY A 176 -31.02 17.22 30.49
N GLY A 177 -31.48 16.71 29.34
CA GLY A 177 -32.87 16.26 29.14
C GLY A 177 -33.06 14.74 29.08
N LYS A 178 -34.23 14.32 28.60
CA LYS A 178 -34.55 12.90 28.37
C LYS A 178 -34.98 12.63 26.92
N LEU A 179 -34.36 11.64 26.31
CA LEU A 179 -34.73 11.11 25.00
C LEU A 179 -35.08 9.62 25.13
N ASP A 180 -36.25 9.23 24.65
CA ASP A 180 -36.76 7.86 24.74
C ASP A 180 -37.39 7.44 23.40
N ILE A 181 -36.60 6.74 22.59
CA ILE A 181 -36.87 6.37 21.20
C ILE A 181 -37.11 4.86 21.14
N LYS A 182 -38.26 4.43 20.64
CA LYS A 182 -38.63 3.01 20.52
C LYS A 182 -39.09 2.65 19.12
N LYS A 183 -38.70 1.47 18.61
CA LYS A 183 -39.21 0.90 17.35
C LYS A 183 -38.99 1.79 16.11
N CYS A 184 -38.00 2.68 16.15
CA CYS A 184 -37.78 3.69 15.11
C CYS A 184 -36.77 3.23 14.06
N TYR A 185 -36.95 3.70 12.83
CA TYR A 185 -36.14 3.35 11.67
C TYR A 185 -35.43 4.59 11.16
N PHE A 186 -34.10 4.56 11.10
CA PHE A 186 -33.25 5.65 10.60
C PHE A 186 -32.51 5.16 9.36
N LYS A 187 -32.90 5.65 8.17
CA LYS A 187 -32.45 5.10 6.89
C LYS A 187 -31.91 6.12 5.88
N ASN A 188 -30.69 5.89 5.39
CA ASN A 188 -29.98 6.79 4.48
C ASN A 188 -29.87 8.24 5.04
N CYS A 189 -29.62 8.41 6.34
CA CYS A 189 -29.38 9.72 6.94
C CYS A 189 -27.90 10.10 6.82
N GLN A 190 -27.61 11.40 6.69
CA GLN A 190 -26.26 11.89 6.40
C GLN A 190 -25.91 13.18 7.18
N ALA A 191 -24.66 13.29 7.61
CA ALA A 191 -24.04 14.51 8.14
C ALA A 191 -22.52 14.48 7.88
N GLU A 192 -21.79 15.53 8.27
CA GLU A 192 -20.33 15.45 8.42
C GLU A 192 -20.00 14.66 9.70
N LYS A 193 -20.61 15.03 10.82
CA LYS A 193 -20.40 14.44 12.15
C LYS A 193 -21.69 13.75 12.62
N GLY A 194 -21.69 12.43 12.78
CA GLY A 194 -22.82 11.66 13.32
C GLY A 194 -23.98 11.50 12.32
N GLY A 195 -24.01 10.41 11.56
CA GLY A 195 -25.01 10.19 10.49
C GLY A 195 -26.46 10.16 10.96
N VAL A 196 -26.71 9.92 12.26
CA VAL A 196 -28.02 10.06 12.92
C VAL A 196 -27.95 10.96 14.16
N LEU A 197 -26.91 10.85 14.99
CA LEU A 197 -26.81 11.46 16.32
C LEU A 197 -25.50 12.25 16.46
N ALA A 198 -25.54 13.54 16.82
CA ALA A 198 -24.34 14.32 17.14
C ALA A 198 -24.47 15.15 18.41
N MET A 199 -23.48 15.02 19.31
CA MET A 199 -23.32 15.85 20.50
C MET A 199 -22.01 16.62 20.38
N SER A 200 -22.07 17.96 20.36
CA SER A 200 -20.86 18.80 20.26
C SER A 200 -21.13 20.23 20.71
N ARG A 201 -20.15 20.85 21.37
CA ARG A 201 -20.20 22.25 21.82
C ARG A 201 -19.68 23.17 20.70
N ASN A 202 -20.52 24.10 20.21
CA ASN A 202 -20.05 25.17 19.31
C ASN A 202 -19.04 26.05 20.06
N SER A 203 -17.75 25.88 19.76
CA SER A 203 -16.59 26.37 20.52
C SER A 203 -16.34 27.89 20.46
N HIS A 204 -17.35 28.67 20.07
CA HIS A 204 -17.25 30.12 19.87
C HIS A 204 -18.19 30.94 20.78
N LEU A 205 -19.10 30.30 21.51
CA LEU A 205 -20.07 30.98 22.39
C LEU A 205 -20.21 30.27 23.75
N VAL A 206 -20.28 31.06 24.82
CA VAL A 206 -20.52 30.66 26.22
C VAL A 206 -19.40 29.86 26.91
N ARG A 207 -18.55 30.59 27.64
CA ARG A 207 -17.67 30.06 28.70
C ARG A 207 -18.47 29.92 30.01
N ASP A 208 -19.30 28.88 30.10
CA ASP A 208 -19.95 28.51 31.35
C ASP A 208 -19.59 27.08 31.74
N GLU A 209 -19.45 26.87 33.05
CA GLU A 209 -19.02 25.62 33.70
C GLU A 209 -20.22 24.84 34.26
N SER A 210 -21.42 25.45 34.28
CA SER A 210 -22.63 24.90 34.91
C SER A 210 -23.36 23.80 34.12
N TRP A 211 -22.63 22.88 33.47
CA TRP A 211 -23.25 21.72 32.81
C TRP A 211 -23.83 20.75 33.86
N LYS A 212 -25.14 20.46 33.76
CA LYS A 212 -25.77 19.39 34.54
C LYS A 212 -25.43 18.04 33.93
N THR A 213 -25.00 17.10 34.77
CA THR A 213 -24.54 15.75 34.39
C THR A 213 -25.65 14.74 34.10
N ASP A 214 -26.90 15.13 34.35
CA ASP A 214 -28.04 14.22 34.51
C ASP A 214 -28.93 14.23 33.27
N PHE A 215 -28.42 13.72 32.14
CA PHE A 215 -29.24 13.41 30.96
C PHE A 215 -29.38 11.90 30.74
N SER A 216 -30.39 11.51 29.96
CA SER A 216 -30.59 10.11 29.56
C SER A 216 -31.09 10.02 28.12
N ILE A 217 -30.42 9.19 27.32
CA ILE A 217 -30.79 8.89 25.94
C ILE A 217 -30.96 7.37 25.82
N LEU A 218 -32.13 6.93 25.35
CA LEU A 218 -32.43 5.53 25.08
C LEU A 218 -32.98 5.37 23.66
N PHE A 219 -32.38 4.44 22.91
CA PHE A 219 -32.94 3.79 21.74
C PHE A 219 -33.30 2.35 22.11
N ASP A 220 -34.47 1.85 21.72
CA ASP A 220 -34.92 0.47 22.00
C ASP A 220 -35.63 -0.11 20.76
N ASP A 221 -35.27 -1.31 20.30
CA ASP A 221 -35.85 -1.97 19.11
C ASP A 221 -35.73 -1.10 17.82
N CYS A 222 -34.63 -0.35 17.70
CA CYS A 222 -34.42 0.64 16.63
C CYS A 222 -33.50 0.10 15.52
N LYS A 223 -33.64 0.61 14.28
CA LYS A 223 -32.90 0.11 13.12
C LYS A 223 -32.19 1.23 12.37
N PHE A 224 -30.87 1.11 12.27
CA PHE A 224 -29.97 2.08 11.64
C PHE A 224 -29.44 1.46 10.35
N LEU A 225 -29.96 1.92 9.21
CA LEU A 225 -29.77 1.29 7.90
C LEU A 225 -29.14 2.26 6.90
N ASN A 226 -27.97 1.93 6.36
CA ASN A 226 -27.29 2.71 5.30
C ASN A 226 -27.02 4.20 5.67
N ASN A 227 -26.88 4.56 6.94
CA ASN A 227 -26.57 5.94 7.33
C ASN A 227 -25.07 6.24 7.10
N SER A 228 -24.72 7.49 6.80
CA SER A 228 -23.36 7.87 6.44
C SER A 228 -22.88 9.15 7.12
N ALA A 229 -21.58 9.21 7.43
CA ALA A 229 -20.92 10.43 7.89
C ALA A 229 -19.46 10.49 7.43
N GLU A 230 -18.80 11.62 7.66
CA GLU A 230 -17.34 11.68 7.68
C GLU A 230 -16.83 11.09 9.00
N TYR A 231 -17.42 11.53 10.12
CA TYR A 231 -17.11 11.11 11.49
C TYR A 231 -18.29 10.39 12.15
N GLY A 232 -18.27 9.06 12.17
CA GLY A 232 -19.25 8.21 12.85
C GLY A 232 -20.59 8.06 12.13
N GLY A 233 -20.80 6.93 11.46
CA GLY A 233 -21.90 6.70 10.52
C GLY A 233 -23.30 6.68 11.14
N VAL A 234 -23.39 6.51 12.46
CA VAL A 234 -24.61 6.66 13.25
C VAL A 234 -24.46 7.72 14.34
N TYR A 235 -23.38 7.69 15.13
CA TYR A 235 -23.20 8.63 16.26
C TYR A 235 -21.85 9.35 16.33
N PHE A 236 -21.84 10.57 16.86
CA PHE A 236 -20.64 11.35 17.18
C PHE A 236 -20.82 12.06 18.53
N ILE A 237 -19.86 11.94 19.45
CA ILE A 237 -19.88 12.60 20.76
C ILE A 237 -18.53 13.28 21.01
N GLY A 238 -18.55 14.61 20.97
CA GLY A 238 -17.40 15.48 21.15
C GLY A 238 -17.09 15.88 22.60
N GLU A 239 -15.99 16.62 22.76
CA GLU A 239 -15.43 17.07 24.04
C GLU A 239 -16.43 17.75 24.97
N ASN A 240 -16.15 17.69 26.28
CA ASN A 240 -16.93 18.28 27.38
C ASN A 240 -18.35 17.73 27.58
N SER A 241 -18.80 16.80 26.72
CA SER A 241 -19.92 15.91 27.03
C SER A 241 -19.54 15.00 28.20
N ASN A 242 -20.42 14.82 29.20
CA ASN A 242 -20.14 13.95 30.37
C ASN A 242 -21.41 13.28 30.94
N PRO A 243 -21.94 12.22 30.27
CA PRO A 243 -23.13 11.51 30.73
C PRO A 243 -22.85 10.57 31.91
N GLN A 244 -23.38 10.87 33.10
CA GLN A 244 -23.26 9.94 34.25
C GLN A 244 -23.95 8.57 34.05
N LYS A 245 -24.73 8.37 32.98
CA LYS A 245 -25.45 7.11 32.67
C LYS A 245 -25.39 6.67 31.20
N GLY A 246 -24.49 7.26 30.41
CA GLY A 246 -24.31 6.95 28.98
C GLY A 246 -25.50 7.27 28.06
N THR A 247 -25.31 6.98 26.77
CA THR A 247 -26.38 6.86 25.77
C THR A 247 -26.63 5.36 25.54
N VAL A 248 -27.87 4.88 25.60
CA VAL A 248 -28.16 3.44 25.52
C VAL A 248 -28.84 3.10 24.19
N PHE A 249 -28.34 2.07 23.50
CA PHE A 249 -29.03 1.43 22.37
C PHE A 249 -29.33 -0.03 22.71
N ARG A 250 -30.62 -0.35 22.89
CA ARG A 250 -31.12 -1.68 23.20
C ARG A 250 -31.81 -2.33 22.00
N ASN A 251 -31.71 -3.67 21.84
CA ASN A 251 -32.45 -4.45 20.86
C ASN A 251 -32.31 -3.94 19.40
N SER A 252 -31.21 -3.26 19.08
CA SER A 252 -31.11 -2.41 17.87
C SER A 252 -30.23 -3.02 16.77
N LEU A 253 -30.55 -2.73 15.51
CA LEU A 253 -29.90 -3.30 14.31
C LEU A 253 -29.04 -2.24 13.58
N PHE A 254 -27.82 -2.60 13.16
CA PHE A 254 -26.84 -1.66 12.56
C PHE A 254 -26.31 -2.11 11.18
N GLU A 255 -27.17 -2.04 10.16
CA GLU A 255 -26.88 -2.57 8.81
C GLU A 255 -26.26 -1.53 7.85
N ASN A 256 -25.10 -1.85 7.28
CA ASN A 256 -24.44 -1.13 6.17
C ASN A 256 -24.18 0.37 6.43
N ASN A 257 -23.96 0.77 7.69
CA ASN A 257 -23.64 2.16 8.01
C ASN A 257 -22.18 2.45 7.65
N TYR A 258 -21.90 3.66 7.16
CA TYR A 258 -20.59 4.05 6.61
C TYR A 258 -20.03 5.28 7.33
N ALA A 259 -18.72 5.27 7.57
CA ALA A 259 -18.01 6.50 7.86
C ALA A 259 -16.60 6.45 7.27
N GLU A 260 -16.05 7.63 7.00
CA GLU A 260 -14.63 7.73 6.63
C GLU A 260 -13.77 7.45 7.88
N ALA A 261 -14.13 8.05 9.03
CA ALA A 261 -13.59 7.74 10.35
C ALA A 261 -14.64 7.16 11.32
N GLY A 262 -14.27 6.12 12.07
CA GLY A 262 -14.99 5.65 13.26
C GLY A 262 -16.19 4.70 13.04
N GLY A 263 -16.40 4.16 11.85
CA GLY A 263 -17.42 3.12 11.63
C GLY A 263 -18.84 3.55 12.03
N ILE A 264 -19.43 2.90 13.04
CA ILE A 264 -20.76 3.28 13.59
C ILE A 264 -20.70 4.59 14.39
N GLY A 265 -19.60 4.89 15.08
CA GLY A 265 -19.53 6.15 15.82
C GLY A 265 -18.22 6.48 16.52
N ILE A 266 -18.05 7.77 16.84
CA ILE A 266 -16.87 8.34 17.49
C ILE A 266 -17.25 8.92 18.86
N CYS A 267 -16.40 8.66 19.86
CA CYS A 267 -16.40 9.31 21.17
C CYS A 267 -15.02 9.95 21.41
N ILE A 268 -14.97 11.22 21.81
CA ILE A 268 -13.70 11.92 22.10
C ILE A 268 -13.26 11.75 23.58
N ASN A 269 -14.12 11.22 24.45
CA ASN A 269 -13.82 11.04 25.88
C ASN A 269 -14.40 9.73 26.44
N GLU A 270 -13.68 9.06 27.35
CA GLU A 270 -14.04 7.76 27.93
C GLU A 270 -15.36 7.77 28.69
N THR A 271 -15.74 8.89 29.33
CA THR A 271 -17.02 9.00 30.04
C THR A 271 -18.24 9.11 29.10
N THR A 272 -18.04 9.17 27.78
CA THR A 272 -19.10 9.43 26.80
C THR A 272 -19.59 8.19 26.03
N VAL A 273 -18.98 7.03 26.27
CA VAL A 273 -19.24 5.77 25.54
C VAL A 273 -20.73 5.38 25.60
N PRO A 274 -21.38 5.07 24.46
CA PRO A 274 -22.72 4.53 24.46
C PRO A 274 -22.75 3.05 24.85
N ILE A 275 -23.76 2.66 25.64
CA ILE A 275 -24.02 1.29 26.06
C ILE A 275 -24.84 0.59 24.98
N LEU A 276 -24.33 -0.51 24.42
CA LEU A 276 -25.07 -1.35 23.47
C LEU A 276 -25.57 -2.61 24.21
N ASP A 277 -26.88 -2.87 24.12
CA ASP A 277 -27.61 -3.85 24.93
C ASP A 277 -28.41 -4.77 24.00
N ASN A 278 -27.98 -6.03 23.82
CA ASN A 278 -28.65 -7.04 22.99
C ASN A 278 -28.90 -6.58 21.52
N TYR A 279 -27.87 -6.11 20.82
CA TYR A 279 -27.97 -5.61 19.44
C TYR A 279 -27.85 -6.72 18.37
N GLU A 280 -28.35 -6.44 17.16
CA GLU A 280 -28.22 -7.32 15.98
C GLU A 280 -27.29 -6.68 14.93
N SER A 281 -26.55 -7.55 14.22
CA SER A 281 -25.59 -7.34 13.12
C SER A 281 -24.91 -5.97 12.93
N ILE A 282 -23.58 -6.02 12.78
CA ILE A 282 -22.74 -4.87 12.42
C ILE A 282 -22.04 -5.21 11.12
N ASN A 283 -22.41 -4.51 10.04
CA ASN A 283 -21.76 -4.63 8.74
C ASN A 283 -21.29 -3.23 8.30
N ASN A 284 -20.01 -2.94 8.53
CA ASN A 284 -19.41 -1.61 8.33
C ASN A 284 -18.34 -1.66 7.25
N ASN A 285 -18.26 -0.59 6.45
CA ASN A 285 -17.09 -0.29 5.63
C ASN A 285 -16.51 1.06 6.10
N ALA A 286 -15.20 1.14 6.28
CA ALA A 286 -14.49 2.37 6.64
C ALA A 286 -13.25 2.57 5.76
N LYS A 287 -12.73 3.81 5.67
CA LYS A 287 -11.55 4.15 4.87
C LYS A 287 -10.59 5.02 5.68
N TYR A 288 -9.47 4.45 6.08
CA TYR A 288 -8.51 5.09 6.97
C TYR A 288 -7.84 6.32 6.33
N TYR A 289 -8.00 7.48 6.98
CA TYR A 289 -7.22 8.70 6.75
C TYR A 289 -6.69 9.22 8.09
N ALA A 290 -5.37 9.40 8.22
CA ALA A 290 -4.71 9.86 9.44
C ALA A 290 -4.17 11.31 9.33
N GLY A 291 -4.79 12.14 8.47
CA GLY A 291 -4.19 13.39 7.99
C GLY A 291 -4.46 14.66 8.81
N GLU A 292 -5.74 14.98 9.07
CA GLU A 292 -6.14 16.39 9.23
C GLU A 292 -6.58 16.82 10.65
N PHE A 293 -6.76 15.89 11.59
CA PHE A 293 -7.02 16.22 13.01
C PHE A 293 -5.84 15.81 13.88
N GLY A 294 -5.19 16.79 14.51
CA GLY A 294 -3.95 16.63 15.31
C GLY A 294 -4.10 15.87 16.64
N TYR A 295 -5.24 15.24 16.88
CA TYR A 295 -5.53 14.35 18.01
C TYR A 295 -6.36 13.18 17.47
N GLN A 296 -5.93 11.93 17.69
CA GLN A 296 -6.73 10.77 17.29
C GLN A 296 -7.80 10.45 18.36
N PRO A 297 -9.08 10.31 17.98
CA PRO A 297 -10.15 10.01 18.91
C PRO A 297 -10.22 8.51 19.25
N ASN A 298 -10.76 8.18 20.42
CA ASN A 298 -10.98 6.79 20.84
C ASN A 298 -12.04 6.11 19.95
N GLN A 299 -11.58 5.32 18.97
CA GLN A 299 -12.45 4.45 18.19
C GLN A 299 -12.75 3.19 19.01
N ILE A 300 -14.04 2.96 19.27
CA ILE A 300 -14.53 1.75 19.94
C ILE A 300 -14.78 0.71 18.85
N ASP A 301 -13.83 -0.19 18.62
CA ASP A 301 -14.14 -1.44 17.92
C ASP A 301 -14.73 -2.47 18.90
N LEU A 302 -15.74 -3.20 18.47
CA LEU A 302 -16.88 -3.51 19.34
C LEU A 302 -16.79 -4.86 20.07
N LEU A 303 -15.68 -5.11 20.76
CA LEU A 303 -15.46 -6.34 21.55
C LEU A 303 -15.07 -6.12 23.02
N SER A 304 -14.91 -4.87 23.48
CA SER A 304 -14.34 -4.53 24.81
C SER A 304 -15.35 -4.22 25.93
N VAL A 305 -16.65 -4.51 25.75
CA VAL A 305 -17.73 -3.92 26.60
C VAL A 305 -18.56 -4.97 27.37
N ILE A 306 -18.06 -6.20 27.57
CA ILE A 306 -18.80 -7.29 28.26
C ILE A 306 -17.93 -7.96 29.34
N ALA A 307 -18.57 -8.30 30.48
CA ALA A 307 -18.10 -9.22 31.53
C ALA A 307 -17.09 -8.74 32.61
N ALA A 308 -17.18 -7.50 33.10
CA ALA A 308 -16.67 -7.19 34.44
C ALA A 308 -17.70 -7.55 35.54
N HIS A 309 -17.50 -8.65 36.29
CA HIS A 309 -18.07 -8.93 37.63
C HIS A 309 -17.45 -10.22 38.24
N SER A 310 -16.98 -10.15 39.49
CA SER A 310 -16.28 -11.22 40.27
C SER A 310 -14.93 -11.68 39.68
N SER A 311 -13.90 -12.05 40.45
CA SER A 311 -13.69 -12.01 41.92
C SER A 311 -12.19 -11.93 42.23
N SER A 312 -11.81 -11.63 43.48
CA SER A 312 -10.42 -11.77 43.92
C SER A 312 -9.97 -13.24 43.94
N ASP A 313 -8.71 -13.51 43.59
CA ASP A 313 -7.67 -13.96 44.53
C ASP A 313 -6.34 -14.19 43.75
N ASN A 314 -5.19 -13.95 44.39
CA ASN A 314 -3.87 -14.07 43.75
C ASN A 314 -2.89 -14.83 44.69
N PRO A 315 -2.59 -16.12 44.43
CA PRO A 315 -1.77 -16.95 45.31
C PRO A 315 -0.32 -17.10 44.82
N LEU A 316 0.61 -16.40 45.47
CA LEU A 316 2.05 -16.69 45.35
C LEU A 316 2.55 -17.55 46.52
N TYR A 317 3.25 -18.63 46.17
CA TYR A 317 4.13 -19.47 47.00
C TYR A 317 3.69 -19.87 48.42
N THR A 318 3.17 -21.10 48.54
CA THR A 318 3.51 -22.01 49.65
C THR A 318 3.88 -23.37 49.10
N VAL A 319 5.09 -23.87 49.41
CA VAL A 319 5.59 -25.17 48.94
C VAL A 319 5.24 -26.28 49.93
N THR A 320 4.47 -27.29 49.52
CA THR A 320 4.23 -28.51 50.30
C THR A 320 4.02 -29.76 49.42
N ASP A 321 5.08 -30.32 48.83
CA ASP A 321 5.23 -31.79 48.78
C ASP A 321 6.69 -32.19 48.43
N SER A 322 7.32 -33.02 49.26
CA SER A 322 8.72 -33.45 49.09
C SER A 322 8.79 -34.81 48.36
N LYS A 323 8.96 -34.81 47.03
CA LYS A 323 9.16 -36.03 46.23
C LYS A 323 10.20 -35.81 45.11
N ASN A 324 11.19 -36.70 45.03
CA ASN A 324 12.33 -36.64 44.10
C ASN A 324 11.97 -36.98 42.63
N SER A 325 10.95 -36.33 42.08
CA SER A 325 10.50 -36.52 40.69
C SER A 325 10.09 -35.23 39.97
N THR A 326 10.18 -34.07 40.64
CA THR A 326 10.03 -32.75 40.01
C THR A 326 11.34 -32.29 39.38
N TYR A 327 11.25 -31.83 38.14
CA TYR A 327 12.36 -31.23 37.39
C TYR A 327 12.28 -29.70 37.58
N TYR A 328 13.21 -29.12 38.34
CA TYR A 328 13.12 -27.72 38.81
C TYR A 328 13.47 -26.66 37.77
N PHE A 329 14.21 -27.02 36.71
CA PHE A 329 14.66 -26.07 35.67
C PHE A 329 14.02 -26.37 34.30
N PRO A 330 12.67 -26.28 34.16
CA PRO A 330 11.96 -26.64 32.93
C PRO A 330 12.35 -25.79 31.71
N ARG A 331 13.09 -24.70 31.91
CA ARG A 331 13.79 -23.93 30.88
C ARG A 331 15.29 -24.07 31.13
N GLN A 332 16.03 -24.40 30.09
CA GLN A 332 17.49 -24.49 30.08
C GLN A 332 18.01 -23.46 29.07
N THR A 333 18.92 -22.59 29.47
CA THR A 333 19.59 -21.71 28.51
C THR A 333 20.61 -22.48 27.67
N LYS A 334 20.86 -22.02 26.44
CA LYS A 334 21.89 -22.55 25.54
C LYS A 334 22.89 -21.45 25.22
N VAL A 335 24.17 -21.78 25.27
CA VAL A 335 25.28 -20.87 24.92
C VAL A 335 25.70 -21.17 23.48
N GLU A 336 25.67 -20.18 22.59
CA GLU A 336 25.93 -20.36 21.14
C GLU A 336 27.10 -19.52 20.60
N TYR A 337 27.45 -18.42 21.26
CA TYR A 337 28.44 -17.42 20.82
C TYR A 337 29.62 -17.30 21.79
N ALA A 338 29.35 -17.28 23.10
CA ALA A 338 30.37 -17.28 24.14
C ALA A 338 31.10 -18.63 24.20
N LYS A 339 32.38 -18.58 24.56
CA LYS A 339 33.29 -19.74 24.57
C LYS A 339 33.85 -20.03 25.96
N HIS A 340 33.90 -19.03 26.83
CA HIS A 340 34.61 -19.13 28.11
C HIS A 340 33.70 -19.51 29.29
N PHE A 341 32.40 -19.71 29.07
CA PHE A 341 31.50 -20.39 30.02
C PHE A 341 30.57 -21.40 29.34
N SER A 342 30.07 -22.36 30.12
CA SER A 342 29.03 -23.32 29.72
C SER A 342 28.20 -23.76 30.94
N VAL A 343 27.05 -24.41 30.70
CA VAL A 343 26.18 -24.92 31.76
C VAL A 343 25.60 -26.30 31.41
N GLU A 344 25.59 -27.20 32.39
CA GLU A 344 24.93 -28.51 32.34
C GLU A 344 23.81 -28.56 33.40
N TYR A 345 22.61 -29.03 33.05
CA TYR A 345 21.44 -29.03 33.93
C TYR A 345 21.13 -30.41 34.50
N GLY A 346 21.08 -30.51 35.83
CA GLY A 346 20.49 -31.64 36.57
C GLY A 346 19.02 -31.40 36.92
N ASN A 347 18.45 -32.30 37.73
CA ASN A 347 17.04 -32.20 38.14
C ASN A 347 16.74 -31.01 39.07
N PHE A 348 17.74 -30.60 39.86
CA PHE A 348 17.67 -29.53 40.86
C PHE A 348 19.03 -28.84 41.07
N THR A 349 20.00 -29.13 40.21
CA THR A 349 21.33 -28.52 40.19
C THR A 349 21.67 -27.98 38.79
N LYS A 350 22.56 -26.98 38.72
CA LYS A 350 23.20 -26.52 37.48
C LYS A 350 24.71 -26.60 37.70
N VAL A 351 25.45 -27.25 36.80
CA VAL A 351 26.92 -27.27 36.81
C VAL A 351 27.38 -26.21 35.82
N VAL A 352 27.89 -25.10 36.33
CA VAL A 352 28.40 -23.99 35.52
C VAL A 352 29.92 -24.15 35.41
N THR A 353 30.43 -24.22 34.18
CA THR A 353 31.87 -24.22 33.93
C THR A 353 32.26 -22.83 33.42
N VAL A 354 33.30 -22.21 33.96
CA VAL A 354 33.82 -20.91 33.50
C VAL A 354 35.35 -20.87 33.64
N ASN A 355 36.05 -20.47 32.58
CA ASN A 355 37.53 -20.48 32.52
C ASN A 355 38.19 -21.79 33.01
N ASP A 356 37.63 -22.95 32.62
CA ASP A 356 37.97 -24.31 33.06
C ASP A 356 37.67 -24.67 34.55
N GLU A 357 37.19 -23.74 35.37
CA GLU A 357 36.69 -24.00 36.74
C GLU A 357 35.21 -24.42 36.74
N LYS A 358 34.77 -25.19 37.76
CA LYS A 358 33.40 -25.71 37.87
C LYS A 358 32.71 -25.32 39.18
N PHE A 359 31.49 -24.82 39.06
CA PHE A 359 30.62 -24.41 40.16
C PHE A 359 29.30 -25.18 40.14
N LEU A 360 28.84 -25.64 41.30
CA LEU A 360 27.59 -26.38 41.47
C LEU A 360 26.54 -25.46 42.08
N LEU A 361 25.59 -25.01 41.26
CA LEU A 361 24.44 -24.24 41.73
C LEU A 361 23.32 -25.20 42.16
N ILE A 362 22.77 -25.04 43.36
CA ILE A 362 21.69 -25.89 43.92
C ILE A 362 20.46 -25.05 44.20
N GLN A 363 19.29 -25.53 43.79
CA GLN A 363 18.01 -24.92 44.15
C GLN A 363 17.80 -24.93 45.68
N ASP A 364 17.60 -23.75 46.28
CA ASP A 364 17.34 -23.66 47.73
C ASP A 364 15.99 -24.31 48.13
N GLY A 365 15.92 -24.75 49.40
CA GLY A 365 14.82 -25.54 49.94
C GLY A 365 15.01 -27.06 49.84
N ILE A 366 16.19 -27.53 49.43
CA ILE A 366 16.54 -28.96 49.30
C ILE A 366 17.53 -29.37 50.40
N ASP A 367 17.28 -30.50 51.06
CA ASP A 367 18.17 -31.07 52.08
C ASP A 367 19.53 -31.48 51.48
N SER A 368 20.61 -31.05 52.13
CA SER A 368 22.01 -31.25 51.72
C SER A 368 22.50 -32.71 51.76
N ASP A 369 21.71 -33.64 52.29
CA ASP A 369 22.09 -35.04 52.54
C ASP A 369 22.31 -35.88 51.25
N ASN A 370 22.11 -35.30 50.05
CA ASN A 370 22.26 -35.99 48.76
C ASN A 370 23.18 -35.23 47.76
N LEU A 371 24.14 -34.44 48.26
CA LEU A 371 25.11 -33.76 47.40
C LEU A 371 26.21 -34.72 46.88
N PRO A 372 26.75 -34.53 45.65
CA PRO A 372 27.84 -35.36 45.15
C PRO A 372 29.16 -35.06 45.87
N GLU A 373 29.86 -36.09 46.35
CA GLU A 373 31.20 -36.00 47.01
C GLU A 373 32.34 -35.48 46.10
N GLU A 374 32.04 -34.99 44.90
CA GLU A 374 32.99 -34.58 43.87
C GLU A 374 33.30 -33.06 43.88
N TYR A 375 32.54 -32.26 44.64
CA TYR A 375 32.69 -30.81 44.73
C TYR A 375 33.18 -30.37 46.11
N ASP A 376 34.16 -29.46 46.14
CA ASP A 376 34.63 -28.75 47.33
C ASP A 376 33.59 -27.69 47.75
N ASP A 377 33.34 -27.52 49.06
CA ASP A 377 32.24 -26.70 49.61
C ASP A 377 32.22 -25.27 49.03
N LYS A 378 33.39 -24.69 48.74
CA LYS A 378 33.52 -23.33 48.18
C LYS A 378 33.04 -23.17 46.73
N HIS A 379 32.79 -24.27 46.02
CA HIS A 379 32.21 -24.26 44.67
C HIS A 379 30.69 -24.52 44.68
N ILE A 380 30.09 -24.68 45.87
CA ILE A 380 28.68 -25.04 46.04
C ILE A 380 27.87 -23.79 46.42
N ILE A 381 27.02 -23.33 45.51
CA ILE A 381 26.29 -22.06 45.62
C ILE A 381 24.78 -22.34 45.64
N LYS A 382 24.04 -21.70 46.55
CA LYS A 382 22.57 -21.77 46.56
C LYS A 382 21.95 -20.77 45.60
N ILE A 383 20.87 -21.16 44.92
CA ILE A 383 20.14 -20.33 43.96
C ILE A 383 18.63 -20.36 44.21
N PRO A 384 17.89 -19.26 43.98
CA PRO A 384 18.38 -17.94 43.53
C PRO A 384 19.19 -17.21 44.62
N ILE A 385 20.17 -16.41 44.21
CA ILE A 385 20.97 -15.60 45.14
C ILE A 385 20.26 -14.31 45.56
N GLU A 386 20.43 -13.89 46.82
CA GLU A 386 19.82 -12.68 47.38
C GLU A 386 20.79 -11.50 47.53
N THR A 387 22.10 -11.76 47.69
CA THR A 387 23.14 -10.73 47.88
C THR A 387 24.36 -10.96 46.98
N VAL A 388 24.95 -9.89 46.44
CA VAL A 388 26.06 -9.91 45.47
C VAL A 388 27.13 -8.87 45.76
N GLY A 389 28.38 -9.34 45.84
CA GLY A 389 29.57 -8.50 45.82
C GLY A 389 30.09 -8.26 44.40
N ILE A 390 30.48 -7.03 44.08
CA ILE A 390 31.06 -6.64 42.79
C ILE A 390 32.57 -6.44 42.95
N TYR A 391 33.36 -7.36 42.39
CA TYR A 391 34.83 -7.26 42.36
C TYR A 391 35.37 -6.94 40.96
N ASP A 392 34.70 -7.44 39.90
CA ASP A 392 34.85 -6.95 38.53
C ASP A 392 33.64 -6.08 38.15
N LYS A 393 33.87 -4.77 37.97
CA LYS A 393 32.83 -3.79 37.62
C LYS A 393 32.15 -4.03 36.26
N THR A 394 32.69 -4.90 35.41
CA THR A 394 32.12 -5.18 34.09
C THR A 394 30.89 -6.08 34.11
N VAL A 395 30.58 -6.72 35.25
CA VAL A 395 29.33 -7.46 35.46
C VAL A 395 28.11 -6.54 35.67
N ILE A 396 28.32 -5.27 36.07
CA ILE A 396 27.23 -4.37 36.50
C ILE A 396 26.14 -4.25 35.43
N PRO A 397 26.43 -3.95 34.15
CA PRO A 397 25.36 -3.75 33.17
C PRO A 397 24.53 -5.00 32.95
N TYR A 398 25.07 -6.20 33.19
CA TYR A 398 24.34 -7.47 33.12
C TYR A 398 23.39 -7.66 34.33
N ILE A 399 23.76 -7.16 35.51
CA ILE A 399 22.92 -7.12 36.71
C ILE A 399 21.85 -6.02 36.60
N GLU A 400 22.18 -4.89 35.96
CA GLU A 400 21.23 -3.81 35.64
C GLU A 400 20.18 -4.28 34.62
N LEU A 401 20.59 -4.95 33.53
CA LEU A 401 19.67 -5.53 32.52
C LEU A 401 18.74 -6.63 33.06
N LEU A 402 19.13 -7.32 34.13
CA LEU A 402 18.30 -8.33 34.82
C LEU A 402 17.48 -7.74 36.00
N ASP A 403 17.53 -6.42 36.22
CA ASP A 403 16.83 -5.70 37.30
C ASP A 403 17.18 -6.23 38.71
N LYS A 404 18.43 -6.65 38.91
CA LYS A 404 18.94 -7.20 40.18
C LYS A 404 19.85 -6.25 40.96
N ARG A 405 19.86 -4.95 40.60
CA ARG A 405 20.65 -3.89 41.28
C ARG A 405 20.46 -3.87 42.80
N SER A 406 19.25 -4.18 43.28
CA SER A 406 18.89 -4.32 44.69
C SER A 406 19.70 -5.34 45.49
N THR A 407 20.28 -6.33 44.82
CA THR A 407 21.06 -7.40 45.46
C THR A 407 22.52 -7.02 45.66
N ILE A 408 23.00 -5.92 45.04
CA ILE A 408 24.37 -5.45 45.23
C ILE A 408 24.49 -4.85 46.63
N ASN A 409 25.13 -5.57 47.54
CA ASN A 409 25.44 -5.13 48.90
C ASN A 409 26.87 -4.55 49.02
N GLU A 410 27.81 -5.04 48.19
CA GLU A 410 29.23 -4.70 48.31
C GLU A 410 29.88 -4.40 46.97
N PHE A 411 30.79 -3.43 46.95
CA PHE A 411 31.44 -2.99 45.73
C PHE A 411 32.89 -2.57 45.95
N LYS A 412 33.82 -3.11 45.15
CA LYS A 412 35.23 -2.70 45.14
C LYS A 412 35.46 -1.43 44.30
N ASP A 413 36.04 -0.40 44.92
CA ASP A 413 36.37 0.87 44.25
C ASP A 413 35.14 1.53 43.57
N ILE A 414 34.02 1.71 44.28
CA ILE A 414 32.72 2.14 43.70
C ILE A 414 32.79 3.48 42.99
N LYS A 415 33.71 4.36 43.40
CA LYS A 415 33.98 5.65 42.75
C LYS A 415 34.65 5.52 41.37
N SER A 416 34.86 4.29 40.89
CA SER A 416 35.41 3.95 39.58
C SER A 416 34.44 3.24 38.63
N THR A 417 33.21 2.89 39.08
CA THR A 417 32.13 2.49 38.16
C THR A 417 31.70 3.67 37.32
N SER A 418 31.14 3.37 36.15
CA SER A 418 30.46 4.31 35.28
C SER A 418 28.94 4.35 35.46
N SER A 419 28.34 3.44 36.24
CA SER A 419 26.91 3.52 36.60
C SER A 419 26.68 4.63 37.63
N ARG A 420 25.98 5.70 37.22
CA ARG A 420 25.61 6.80 38.12
C ARG A 420 24.61 6.37 39.21
N CYS A 421 23.84 5.32 38.96
CA CYS A 421 22.84 4.82 39.91
C CYS A 421 23.52 4.04 41.06
N ILE A 422 24.54 3.23 40.75
CA ILE A 422 25.38 2.60 41.78
C ILE A 422 26.17 3.66 42.58
N GLN A 423 26.69 4.71 41.93
CA GLN A 423 27.28 5.85 42.64
C GLN A 423 26.28 6.56 43.56
N TYR A 424 25.03 6.75 43.14
CA TYR A 424 23.97 7.36 43.95
C TYR A 424 23.58 6.47 45.15
N MET A 425 23.51 5.15 44.96
CA MET A 425 23.29 4.18 46.05
C MET A 425 24.43 4.22 47.09
N TYR A 426 25.68 4.47 46.67
CA TYR A 426 26.77 4.76 47.60
C TYR A 426 26.60 6.12 48.31
N ASP A 427 26.34 7.19 47.57
CA ASP A 427 26.17 8.55 48.12
C ASP A 427 24.93 8.71 49.03
N THR A 428 24.10 7.67 49.15
CA THR A 428 22.93 7.57 50.02
C THR A 428 23.03 6.50 51.11
N ASP A 429 24.24 5.95 51.36
CA ASP A 429 24.53 4.91 52.36
C ASP A 429 23.73 3.59 52.15
N ILE A 430 23.40 3.23 50.90
CA ILE A 430 22.72 1.96 50.54
C ILE A 430 23.72 0.84 50.21
N ILE A 431 24.89 1.17 49.63
CA ILE A 431 25.98 0.24 49.29
C ILE A 431 27.27 0.68 49.99
N GLU A 432 28.07 -0.24 50.52
CA GLU A 432 29.40 0.07 51.08
C GLU A 432 30.52 0.02 50.02
N ASP A 433 31.41 1.02 50.04
CA ASP A 433 32.60 1.12 49.17
C ASP A 433 33.81 0.41 49.80
N TYR A 434 34.20 -0.72 49.25
CA TYR A 434 35.38 -1.44 49.69
C TYR A 434 36.67 -0.76 49.23
N THR A 435 37.56 -0.49 50.19
CA THR A 435 38.96 -0.09 49.97
C THR A 435 39.90 -0.98 50.80
N PRO A 436 41.02 -1.49 50.25
CA PRO A 436 41.88 -2.49 50.92
C PRO A 436 42.61 -2.06 52.21
N ASP A 437 42.47 -0.82 52.67
CA ASP A 437 43.24 -0.24 53.77
C ASP A 437 42.81 -0.74 55.17
N LYS A 438 41.79 -1.60 55.26
CA LYS A 438 41.34 -2.27 56.49
C LYS A 438 41.24 -3.79 56.30
N ALA A 439 42.08 -4.56 57.00
CA ALA A 439 42.09 -6.02 56.85
C ALA A 439 40.99 -6.75 57.66
N ASP A 440 40.63 -6.24 58.85
CA ASP A 440 39.73 -6.96 59.77
C ASP A 440 38.24 -6.86 59.35
N ASP A 441 37.80 -5.69 58.84
CA ASP A 441 36.42 -5.50 58.34
C ASP A 441 36.16 -6.35 57.07
N PHE A 442 37.21 -6.57 56.27
CA PHE A 442 37.13 -7.12 54.91
C PHE A 442 36.60 -8.57 54.85
N LEU A 443 37.04 -9.47 55.75
CA LEU A 443 36.57 -10.85 55.71
C LEU A 443 35.08 -10.95 56.08
N SER A 444 34.63 -10.17 57.08
CA SER A 444 33.21 -10.10 57.44
C SER A 444 32.34 -9.57 56.31
N GLN A 445 32.84 -8.63 55.51
CA GLN A 445 32.18 -8.15 54.30
C GLN A 445 32.11 -9.27 53.24
N LEU A 446 33.23 -9.87 52.82
CA LEU A 446 33.24 -10.98 51.85
C LEU A 446 32.29 -12.14 52.21
N THR A 447 32.07 -12.42 53.51
CA THR A 447 31.14 -13.45 54.00
C THR A 447 29.64 -13.06 53.96
N SER A 448 29.31 -11.79 53.68
CA SER A 448 27.93 -11.24 53.67
C SER A 448 27.23 -11.41 52.31
N SER A 449 28.02 -11.47 51.24
CA SER A 449 27.59 -11.67 49.86
C SER A 449 27.35 -13.15 49.56
N SER A 450 26.21 -13.50 48.93
CA SER A 450 25.90 -14.88 48.55
C SER A 450 26.84 -15.38 47.45
N VAL A 451 27.22 -14.49 46.53
CA VAL A 451 28.21 -14.68 45.46
C VAL A 451 28.97 -13.36 45.24
N ILE A 452 30.24 -13.44 44.85
CA ILE A 452 31.05 -12.30 44.43
C ILE A 452 31.47 -12.50 42.98
N PHE A 453 31.13 -11.57 42.09
CA PHE A 453 31.54 -11.62 40.68
C PHE A 453 32.91 -10.97 40.48
N GLY A 454 33.87 -11.77 40.03
CA GLY A 454 35.26 -11.37 39.75
C GLY A 454 36.30 -12.26 40.45
N GLU A 455 37.55 -12.19 40.00
CA GLU A 455 38.68 -12.93 40.55
C GLU A 455 39.38 -12.12 41.66
N ILE A 456 39.32 -12.60 42.91
CA ILE A 456 40.03 -11.98 44.05
C ILE A 456 41.49 -12.46 44.02
N THR A 457 42.44 -11.55 43.84
CA THR A 457 43.84 -11.93 43.58
C THR A 457 44.66 -12.22 44.84
N ASN A 458 45.57 -13.21 44.76
CA ASN A 458 46.47 -13.69 45.83
C ASN A 458 47.26 -12.62 46.63
N SER A 459 47.38 -11.39 46.14
CA SER A 459 48.04 -10.28 46.86
C SER A 459 47.32 -9.85 48.13
N VAL A 460 46.00 -10.10 48.25
CA VAL A 460 45.19 -9.72 49.42
C VAL A 460 45.21 -10.79 50.52
N TYR A 461 45.42 -12.06 50.14
CA TYR A 461 45.39 -13.24 51.01
C TYR A 461 46.51 -13.27 52.05
N GLY A 462 47.56 -12.46 51.89
CA GLY A 462 48.74 -12.46 52.77
C GLY A 462 48.46 -12.14 54.25
N ASN A 463 47.27 -11.60 54.57
CA ASN A 463 46.80 -11.34 55.94
C ASN A 463 45.73 -12.34 56.41
N LEU A 464 45.22 -13.21 55.53
CA LEU A 464 44.07 -14.08 55.74
C LEU A 464 44.49 -15.56 55.61
N GLY A 465 45.07 -16.10 56.68
CA GLY A 465 45.64 -17.45 56.68
C GLY A 465 44.60 -18.56 56.48
N ASP A 466 44.77 -19.34 55.41
CA ASP A 466 43.99 -20.53 55.02
C ASP A 466 42.45 -20.37 55.06
N SER A 467 41.93 -19.14 54.88
CA SER A 467 40.49 -18.84 54.97
C SER A 467 39.75 -18.83 53.63
N GLU A 468 40.24 -19.54 52.60
CA GLU A 468 39.58 -19.69 51.29
C GLU A 468 38.16 -20.26 51.38
N SER A 469 37.82 -20.98 52.45
CA SER A 469 36.55 -21.69 52.63
C SER A 469 35.43 -20.81 53.23
N THR A 470 35.41 -19.50 52.96
CA THR A 470 34.50 -18.56 53.66
C THR A 470 33.71 -17.60 52.77
N TYR A 471 34.00 -17.51 51.46
CA TYR A 471 33.26 -16.66 50.53
C TYR A 471 33.22 -17.29 49.13
N TYR A 472 32.19 -16.97 48.35
CA TYR A 472 31.89 -17.60 47.07
C TYR A 472 32.23 -16.67 45.89
N SER A 473 33.52 -16.60 45.51
CA SER A 473 33.96 -15.85 44.34
C SER A 473 33.75 -16.65 43.05
N VAL A 474 33.19 -16.04 42.00
CA VAL A 474 33.04 -16.67 40.68
C VAL A 474 33.68 -15.80 39.58
N PRO A 475 34.47 -16.38 38.65
CA PRO A 475 35.10 -15.60 37.58
C PRO A 475 34.09 -14.99 36.60
N PHE A 476 34.10 -13.66 36.48
CA PHE A 476 33.43 -12.95 35.39
C PHE A 476 34.47 -12.44 34.39
N ASN A 477 34.31 -12.71 33.09
CA ASN A 477 35.34 -12.38 32.09
C ASN A 477 34.77 -12.11 30.69
N ALA A 478 33.63 -11.41 30.58
CA ALA A 478 33.02 -11.09 29.28
C ALA A 478 33.99 -10.35 28.32
N ILE A 479 34.90 -9.51 28.84
CA ILE A 479 35.90 -8.78 28.05
C ILE A 479 36.84 -9.71 27.25
N SER A 480 37.03 -10.97 27.68
CA SER A 480 37.86 -11.93 26.94
C SER A 480 37.25 -12.42 25.63
N GLU A 481 35.93 -12.28 25.44
CA GLU A 481 35.23 -12.81 24.27
C GLU A 481 35.56 -12.05 22.98
N GLU A 482 35.67 -12.81 21.89
CA GLU A 482 36.17 -12.35 20.58
C GLU A 482 35.11 -11.71 19.68
N SER A 483 33.82 -11.76 20.04
CA SER A 483 32.70 -11.26 19.23
C SER A 483 31.76 -10.38 20.06
N PRO A 484 31.17 -9.31 19.50
CA PRO A 484 30.18 -8.50 20.21
C PRO A 484 29.00 -9.33 20.76
N LEU A 485 28.48 -10.28 19.97
CA LEU A 485 27.40 -11.17 20.42
C LEU A 485 27.86 -12.14 21.52
N ALA A 486 29.12 -12.60 21.47
CA ALA A 486 29.68 -13.45 22.51
C ALA A 486 29.83 -12.70 23.85
N ARG A 487 30.14 -11.41 23.82
CA ARG A 487 30.13 -10.55 25.03
C ARG A 487 28.72 -10.35 25.57
N ALA A 488 27.76 -10.10 24.69
CA ALA A 488 26.36 -9.94 25.08
C ALA A 488 25.76 -11.21 25.71
N GLU A 489 26.20 -12.39 25.29
CA GLU A 489 25.67 -13.67 25.80
C GLU A 489 25.96 -13.92 27.29
N TRP A 490 26.93 -13.23 27.91
CA TRP A 490 27.21 -13.33 29.35
C TRP A 490 26.05 -12.88 30.25
N ILE A 491 24.98 -12.27 29.70
CA ILE A 491 23.72 -12.08 30.45
C ILE A 491 23.12 -13.43 30.90
N LYS A 492 23.28 -14.48 30.09
CA LYS A 492 22.87 -15.84 30.44
C LYS A 492 23.67 -16.35 31.64
N TYR A 493 24.99 -16.19 31.64
CA TYR A 493 25.87 -16.57 32.76
C TYR A 493 25.39 -15.96 34.08
N VAL A 494 25.13 -14.65 34.14
CA VAL A 494 24.65 -13.97 35.35
C VAL A 494 23.25 -14.48 35.75
N SER A 495 22.35 -14.72 34.79
CA SER A 495 20.98 -15.18 35.09
C SER A 495 20.89 -16.57 35.73
N LEU A 496 21.88 -17.45 35.51
CA LEU A 496 21.94 -18.80 36.09
C LEU A 496 21.87 -18.78 37.62
N PHE A 497 22.45 -17.75 38.24
CA PHE A 497 22.49 -17.55 39.69
C PHE A 497 21.17 -17.00 40.26
N TYR A 498 20.34 -16.35 39.45
CA TYR A 498 19.06 -15.76 39.86
C TYR A 498 17.82 -16.60 39.47
N ASN A 499 17.99 -17.71 38.74
CA ASN A 499 16.90 -18.43 38.06
C ASN A 499 16.16 -17.62 36.97
N GLU A 500 16.84 -16.64 36.36
CA GLU A 500 16.25 -15.70 35.39
C GLU A 500 16.61 -16.04 33.92
N GLU A 501 17.00 -17.30 33.63
CA GLU A 501 17.44 -17.71 32.29
C GLU A 501 16.46 -17.33 31.18
N LYS A 502 15.16 -17.41 31.44
CA LYS A 502 14.11 -17.04 30.48
C LYS A 502 14.18 -15.56 30.09
N LEU A 503 14.47 -14.67 31.04
CA LEU A 503 14.64 -13.24 30.77
C LEU A 503 15.93 -13.00 29.97
N ALA A 504 17.03 -13.65 30.36
CA ALA A 504 18.30 -13.53 29.66
C ALA A 504 18.25 -14.06 28.20
N ASP A 505 17.59 -15.19 27.97
CA ASP A 505 17.38 -15.73 26.63
C ASP A 505 16.48 -14.81 25.78
N ASP A 506 15.34 -14.33 26.31
CA ASP A 506 14.46 -13.40 25.60
C ASP A 506 15.20 -12.11 25.18
N LEU A 507 15.96 -11.49 26.09
CA LEU A 507 16.71 -10.25 25.84
C LEU A 507 17.86 -10.46 24.85
N PHE A 508 18.61 -11.56 24.99
CA PHE A 508 19.71 -11.86 24.09
C PHE A 508 19.22 -12.19 22.66
N ASN A 509 18.07 -12.87 22.53
CA ASN A 509 17.46 -13.14 21.23
C ASN A 509 17.00 -11.85 20.52
N ILE A 510 16.38 -10.90 21.24
CA ILE A 510 16.03 -9.57 20.69
C ILE A 510 17.30 -8.86 20.18
N LEU A 511 18.36 -8.84 20.98
CA LEU A 511 19.63 -8.23 20.61
C LEU A 511 20.28 -8.90 19.38
N ILE A 512 20.15 -10.22 19.21
CA ILE A 512 20.61 -10.93 18.00
C ILE A 512 19.79 -10.52 16.78
N GLU A 513 18.46 -10.42 16.88
CA GLU A 513 17.63 -9.97 15.76
C GLU A 513 18.01 -8.54 15.34
N ASP A 514 18.11 -7.63 16.30
CA ASP A 514 18.47 -6.23 16.09
C ASP A 514 19.86 -6.08 15.46
N TYR A 515 20.87 -6.78 15.99
CA TYR A 515 22.24 -6.76 15.47
C TYR A 515 22.34 -7.26 14.02
N ASN A 516 21.53 -8.27 13.66
CA ASN A 516 21.50 -8.79 12.29
C ASN A 516 20.70 -7.90 11.33
N GLU A 517 19.59 -7.28 11.77
CA GLU A 517 18.86 -6.31 10.96
C GLU A 517 19.74 -5.10 10.59
N LEU A 518 20.47 -4.55 11.57
CA LEU A 518 21.42 -3.46 11.36
C LEU A 518 22.52 -3.81 10.35
N LYS A 519 23.01 -5.06 10.36
CA LYS A 519 23.96 -5.55 9.34
C LYS A 519 23.35 -5.60 7.95
N ASP A 520 22.06 -5.92 7.82
CA ASP A 520 21.37 -6.00 6.54
C ASP A 520 20.96 -4.62 5.98
N VAL A 521 20.66 -3.63 6.81
CA VAL A 521 20.46 -2.23 6.39
C VAL A 521 21.71 -1.72 5.66
N ILE A 522 22.89 -1.89 6.27
CA ILE A 522 24.16 -1.40 5.70
C ILE A 522 24.61 -2.17 4.46
N LYS A 523 24.25 -3.46 4.31
CA LYS A 523 24.47 -4.20 3.05
C LYS A 523 23.67 -3.59 1.89
N LYS A 524 22.37 -3.34 2.09
CA LYS A 524 21.44 -2.87 1.05
C LYS A 524 21.85 -1.52 0.44
N GLU A 525 22.34 -0.59 1.26
CA GLU A 525 22.82 0.71 0.77
C GLU A 525 24.20 0.63 0.07
N LYS A 526 25.11 -0.21 0.56
CA LYS A 526 26.51 -0.25 0.06
C LYS A 526 26.69 -0.92 -1.31
N ASP A 527 25.69 -1.63 -1.83
CA ASP A 527 25.66 -2.03 -3.25
C ASP A 527 25.53 -0.83 -4.22
N SER A 528 25.25 0.38 -3.72
CA SER A 528 25.11 1.61 -4.53
C SER A 528 26.30 2.58 -4.50
N ASN A 529 27.28 2.44 -3.59
CA ASN A 529 28.42 3.37 -3.44
C ASN A 529 29.68 2.66 -2.92
N SER A 530 30.81 2.80 -3.63
CA SER A 530 31.90 1.82 -3.60
C SER A 530 33.19 2.19 -2.85
N ASP A 531 33.14 3.01 -1.80
CA ASP A 531 34.30 3.30 -0.93
C ASP A 531 34.04 2.91 0.53
N LYS A 532 34.86 1.99 1.06
CA LYS A 532 34.85 1.61 2.49
C LYS A 532 35.84 2.47 3.28
N LYS A 533 35.34 3.19 4.29
CA LYS A 533 36.16 3.94 5.26
C LYS A 533 37.00 2.99 6.12
N THR A 534 38.20 3.45 6.49
CA THR A 534 39.15 2.72 7.35
C THR A 534 39.15 3.27 8.78
N ILE A 535 38.99 2.39 9.78
CA ILE A 535 38.96 2.75 11.21
C ILE A 535 40.21 2.24 11.95
N ALA A 536 40.76 3.06 12.85
CA ALA A 536 41.77 2.68 13.83
C ALA A 536 41.25 2.77 15.28
N TRP A 537 41.36 1.69 16.05
CA TRP A 537 41.00 1.62 17.47
C TRP A 537 42.24 1.71 18.35
N VAL A 538 42.33 2.77 19.18
CA VAL A 538 43.54 3.11 19.92
C VAL A 538 43.26 3.44 21.40
N SER A 539 44.26 3.23 22.24
CA SER A 539 44.27 3.67 23.64
C SER A 539 45.67 4.15 24.04
N TYR A 540 45.75 5.25 24.78
CA TYR A 540 46.98 5.84 25.28
C TYR A 540 47.14 5.58 26.78
N ASN A 541 48.21 4.88 27.15
CA ASN A 541 48.51 4.64 28.56
C ASN A 541 49.42 5.75 29.11
N THR A 542 48.85 6.63 29.93
CA THR A 542 49.54 7.78 30.55
C THR A 542 50.76 7.35 31.37
N SER A 543 50.61 6.34 32.23
CA SER A 543 51.69 5.83 33.11
C SER A 543 52.89 5.26 32.37
N LYS A 544 52.69 4.75 31.15
CA LYS A 544 53.77 4.20 30.28
C LYS A 544 54.20 5.16 29.18
N ASN A 545 53.50 6.28 28.98
CA ASN A 545 53.66 7.24 27.88
C ASN A 545 53.78 6.53 26.51
N LYS A 546 52.79 5.69 26.20
CA LYS A 546 52.72 4.90 24.97
C LYS A 546 51.30 4.71 24.48
N TRP A 547 51.16 4.72 23.16
CA TRP A 547 49.94 4.32 22.47
C TRP A 547 49.90 2.81 22.24
N THR A 548 48.70 2.26 22.16
CA THR A 548 48.42 0.84 21.90
C THR A 548 47.24 0.72 20.93
N TYR A 549 47.42 -0.02 19.83
CA TYR A 549 46.34 -0.42 18.93
C TYR A 549 45.62 -1.66 19.47
N LYS A 550 44.28 -1.69 19.44
CA LYS A 550 43.53 -2.89 19.85
C LYS A 550 43.45 -3.90 18.71
N THR A 551 44.03 -5.09 18.89
CA THR A 551 44.04 -6.16 17.86
C THR A 551 43.29 -7.43 18.31
N SER A 552 42.27 -7.33 19.16
CA SER A 552 41.37 -8.46 19.40
C SER A 552 40.25 -8.47 18.35
N ASP A 553 39.76 -9.66 18.02
CA ASP A 553 38.80 -9.84 16.93
C ASP A 553 37.46 -9.13 17.16
N PHE A 554 37.12 -8.80 18.42
CA PHE A 554 35.95 -7.99 18.78
C PHE A 554 35.91 -6.66 18.01
N TYR A 555 37.03 -5.93 17.98
CA TYR A 555 37.12 -4.64 17.27
C TYR A 555 37.06 -4.83 15.75
N ARG A 556 37.64 -5.92 15.23
CA ARG A 556 37.57 -6.26 13.80
C ARG A 556 36.13 -6.57 13.40
N ILE A 557 35.48 -7.51 14.06
CA ILE A 557 34.12 -7.96 13.77
C ILE A 557 33.13 -6.78 13.87
N LEU A 558 33.22 -5.96 14.92
CA LEU A 558 32.37 -4.77 15.07
C LEU A 558 32.58 -3.76 13.91
N THR A 559 33.83 -3.55 13.49
CA THR A 559 34.17 -2.66 12.36
C THR A 559 33.69 -3.21 11.01
N GLU A 560 33.81 -4.52 10.80
CA GLU A 560 33.41 -5.21 9.57
C GLU A 560 31.88 -5.32 9.46
N ASP A 561 31.17 -5.56 10.57
CA ASP A 561 29.70 -5.58 10.65
C ASP A 561 29.08 -4.19 10.51
N ALA A 562 29.79 -3.13 10.94
CA ALA A 562 29.43 -1.75 10.58
C ALA A 562 29.74 -1.41 9.09
N GLY A 563 30.32 -2.36 8.36
CA GLY A 563 30.60 -2.27 6.93
C GLY A 563 31.78 -1.34 6.58
N ALA A 564 32.73 -1.18 7.50
CA ALA A 564 34.01 -0.50 7.28
C ALA A 564 35.14 -1.51 7.03
N SER A 565 36.38 -1.08 7.17
CA SER A 565 37.55 -1.95 7.27
C SER A 565 38.44 -1.52 8.43
N ILE A 566 38.96 -2.48 9.19
CA ILE A 566 39.88 -2.20 10.30
C ILE A 566 41.29 -1.98 9.77
N PHE A 567 41.98 -0.96 10.29
CA PHE A 567 43.38 -0.71 9.96
C PHE A 567 44.28 -1.85 10.47
N THR A 568 45.34 -2.18 9.74
CA THR A 568 46.33 -3.20 10.14
C THR A 568 47.67 -2.54 10.44
N PRO A 569 48.03 -2.31 11.72
CA PRO A 569 49.23 -1.56 12.08
C PRO A 569 50.51 -2.36 11.93
N THR A 570 51.61 -1.68 11.58
CA THR A 570 52.95 -2.27 11.54
C THR A 570 53.54 -2.51 12.93
N THR A 571 53.16 -1.70 13.93
CA THR A 571 53.51 -1.91 15.34
C THR A 571 52.27 -1.82 16.23
N LYS A 572 52.15 -2.69 17.25
CA LYS A 572 50.99 -2.70 18.16
C LYS A 572 51.10 -1.69 19.31
N THR A 573 52.32 -1.33 19.72
CA THR A 573 52.61 -0.41 20.85
C THR A 573 53.85 0.44 20.57
N GLY A 574 53.77 1.75 20.82
CA GLY A 574 54.82 2.69 20.39
C GLY A 574 54.42 4.16 20.54
N ASP A 575 55.04 5.02 19.73
CA ASP A 575 54.54 6.37 19.48
C ASP A 575 53.42 6.33 18.43
N PHE A 576 52.52 7.32 18.43
CA PHE A 576 51.28 7.27 17.64
C PHE A 576 51.52 7.14 16.13
N SER A 577 52.56 7.83 15.63
CA SER A 577 53.00 7.77 14.22
C SER A 577 53.47 6.38 13.75
N ASP A 578 53.87 5.53 14.68
CA ASP A 578 54.36 4.16 14.40
C ASP A 578 53.21 3.14 14.41
N ILE A 579 52.00 3.60 14.74
CA ILE A 579 50.80 2.79 15.01
C ILE A 579 49.63 3.18 14.09
N VAL A 580 49.51 4.46 13.71
CA VAL A 580 48.41 4.99 12.86
C VAL A 580 49.00 5.89 11.78
N ASP A 581 48.78 5.55 10.51
CA ASP A 581 49.23 6.33 9.36
C ASP A 581 48.09 7.15 8.70
N ASN A 582 48.38 7.80 7.57
CA ASN A 582 47.45 8.67 6.85
C ASN A 582 46.36 7.92 6.02
N SER A 583 46.42 6.59 5.90
CA SER A 583 45.37 5.79 5.22
C SER A 583 44.10 5.62 6.05
N VAL A 584 44.12 6.04 7.31
CA VAL A 584 43.00 5.95 8.24
C VAL A 584 42.05 7.15 8.08
N ASP A 585 40.77 6.88 7.88
CA ASP A 585 39.72 7.91 7.74
C ASP A 585 39.15 8.37 9.08
N ILE A 586 39.14 7.47 10.06
CA ILE A 586 38.51 7.62 11.37
C ILE A 586 39.41 7.01 12.45
N VAL A 587 39.70 7.76 13.51
CA VAL A 587 40.34 7.25 14.73
C VAL A 587 39.31 7.23 15.85
N ILE A 588 39.22 6.10 16.55
CA ILE A 588 38.39 5.94 17.74
C ILE A 588 39.34 5.76 18.94
N ASP A 589 39.34 6.76 19.81
CA ASP A 589 40.13 6.81 21.02
C ASP A 589 39.32 6.32 22.22
N ILE A 590 39.76 5.18 22.76
CA ILE A 590 39.21 4.52 23.95
C ILE A 590 40.24 4.52 25.08
N SER A 591 40.98 5.62 25.20
CA SER A 591 41.73 5.98 26.41
C SER A 591 40.79 6.29 27.58
N ASP A 592 41.32 6.23 28.80
CA ASP A 592 40.56 6.47 30.03
C ASP A 592 39.90 7.87 30.08
N ILE A 593 38.84 8.02 30.88
CA ILE A 593 38.21 9.34 31.10
C ILE A 593 39.24 10.31 31.67
N GLY A 594 39.22 11.56 31.20
CA GLY A 594 40.18 12.58 31.55
C GLY A 594 41.55 12.40 30.88
N VAL A 595 41.65 11.56 29.85
CA VAL A 595 42.77 11.42 28.92
C VAL A 595 42.27 11.72 27.50
N ASN A 596 42.95 12.64 26.79
CA ASN A 596 42.60 13.08 25.44
C ASN A 596 41.16 13.64 25.30
N GLU A 597 40.67 14.39 26.29
CA GLU A 597 39.29 14.93 26.27
C GLU A 597 39.04 15.97 25.18
N ASP A 598 40.10 16.63 24.71
CA ASP A 598 40.05 17.61 23.65
C ASP A 598 41.15 17.36 22.60
N LYS A 599 41.02 17.97 21.42
CA LYS A 599 42.00 17.80 20.34
C LYS A 599 43.40 18.29 20.71
N SER A 600 43.55 19.23 21.65
CA SER A 600 44.86 19.74 22.07
C SER A 600 45.63 18.73 22.93
N THR A 601 44.95 18.07 23.85
CA THR A 601 45.50 17.00 24.69
C THR A 601 45.78 15.74 23.86
N PHE A 602 44.89 15.37 22.94
CA PHE A 602 45.15 14.32 21.94
C PHE A 602 46.37 14.63 21.08
N MET A 603 46.47 15.83 20.49
CA MET A 603 47.63 16.23 19.66
C MET A 603 48.93 16.26 20.48
N SER A 604 48.88 16.69 21.75
CA SER A 604 50.03 16.66 22.65
C SER A 604 50.51 15.23 22.94
N ASN A 605 49.60 14.30 23.24
CA ASN A 605 49.94 12.91 23.55
C ASN A 605 50.31 12.09 22.31
N SER A 606 49.74 12.40 21.15
CA SER A 606 50.09 11.78 19.85
C SER A 606 51.31 12.40 19.18
N LYS A 607 51.81 13.55 19.68
CA LYS A 607 52.91 14.35 19.11
C LYS A 607 52.63 14.91 17.70
N ILE A 608 51.37 14.94 17.26
CA ILE A 608 50.99 15.48 15.94
C ILE A 608 51.12 17.01 15.94
N LEU A 609 52.13 17.51 15.22
CA LEU A 609 52.37 18.95 15.06
C LEU A 609 51.54 19.58 13.92
N ASN A 610 51.17 18.79 12.91
CA ASN A 610 50.39 19.24 11.76
C ASN A 610 49.29 18.22 11.43
N CYS A 611 48.03 18.66 11.40
CA CYS A 611 46.90 17.77 11.12
C CYS A 611 46.50 17.70 9.65
N ASP A 612 47.06 18.52 8.75
CA ASP A 612 46.85 18.37 7.31
C ASP A 612 47.54 17.12 6.71
N GLU A 613 48.48 16.54 7.46
CA GLU A 613 49.23 15.31 7.13
C GLU A 613 48.45 14.02 7.42
N PHE A 614 47.29 14.11 8.07
CA PHE A 614 46.49 12.96 8.52
C PHE A 614 44.99 13.13 8.24
N ASN A 615 44.42 12.29 7.36
CA ASN A 615 43.02 12.36 6.92
C ASN A 615 42.02 12.44 8.09
N TYR A 616 42.14 11.56 9.10
CA TYR A 616 41.31 11.59 10.30
C TYR A 616 41.41 12.93 11.07
N CYS A 617 42.61 13.51 11.20
CA CYS A 617 42.78 14.76 11.97
C CYS A 617 42.34 15.99 11.19
N LYS A 618 42.56 16.00 9.87
CA LYS A 618 42.14 17.02 8.91
C LYS A 618 40.63 17.13 8.81
N ASN A 619 39.95 15.99 8.63
CA ASN A 619 38.49 15.91 8.48
C ASN A 619 37.74 15.98 9.84
N ASN A 620 38.47 16.12 10.95
CA ASN A 620 37.93 16.11 12.31
C ASN A 620 37.13 14.83 12.62
N ASN A 621 37.68 13.68 12.25
CA ASN A 621 37.15 12.33 12.45
C ASN A 621 37.94 11.60 13.56
N ILE A 622 38.15 12.28 14.68
CA ILE A 622 38.67 11.69 15.91
C ILE A 622 37.47 11.62 16.86
N TYR A 623 37.08 10.41 17.23
CA TYR A 623 35.94 10.12 18.08
C TYR A 623 36.40 9.54 19.40
N ARG A 624 35.68 9.83 20.49
CA ARG A 624 35.93 9.27 21.83
C ARG A 624 34.59 9.00 22.52
N PHE A 625 34.63 8.16 23.56
CA PHE A 625 33.50 8.06 24.47
C PHE A 625 33.43 9.29 25.35
N LYS A 626 32.32 10.03 25.26
CA LYS A 626 32.00 11.16 26.14
C LYS A 626 30.87 10.76 27.08
N SER A 627 31.11 10.91 28.38
CA SER A 627 30.07 10.83 29.41
C SER A 627 29.84 12.23 29.99
N SER A 628 28.60 12.57 30.36
CA SER A 628 28.26 13.91 30.83
C SER A 628 28.95 14.20 32.18
N THR A 629 29.89 15.15 32.16
CA THR A 629 30.76 15.54 33.27
C THR A 629 30.42 16.92 33.81
N THR A 630 29.14 17.11 34.16
CA THR A 630 28.67 18.32 34.85
C THR A 630 29.33 18.47 36.22
N ASN A 631 29.76 19.70 36.55
CA ASN A 631 30.71 20.02 37.61
C ASN A 631 30.13 19.97 39.04
N ILE A 632 29.18 19.08 39.34
CA ILE A 632 28.44 19.08 40.61
C ILE A 632 29.26 18.49 41.77
N TYR A 633 30.09 17.46 41.53
CA TYR A 633 30.95 16.85 42.56
C TYR A 633 32.44 16.77 42.16
N PRO A 634 33.33 17.57 42.77
CA PRO A 634 34.73 17.73 42.33
C PRO A 634 35.68 16.64 42.90
N LYS A 635 35.23 15.38 42.98
CA LYS A 635 35.97 14.28 43.66
C LYS A 635 35.98 12.92 42.95
N ILE A 636 35.36 12.79 41.78
CA ILE A 636 35.34 11.53 41.02
C ILE A 636 36.75 11.24 40.45
N GLN A 637 37.22 9.98 40.56
CA GLN A 637 38.49 9.57 39.96
C GLN A 637 38.30 9.02 38.54
N LYS A 638 39.37 9.15 37.73
CA LYS A 638 39.40 8.81 36.31
C LYS A 638 39.58 7.30 36.09
N ASN A 639 38.66 6.67 35.36
CA ASN A 639 38.82 5.30 34.82
C ASN A 639 37.94 5.10 33.57
N ALA A 640 38.12 3.99 32.85
CA ALA A 640 37.46 3.72 31.58
C ALA A 640 35.95 3.43 31.68
N VAL A 641 35.20 3.97 30.70
CA VAL A 641 33.77 3.68 30.41
C VAL A 641 33.59 2.60 29.34
N TRP A 642 34.51 2.54 28.36
CA TRP A 642 34.37 1.71 27.15
C TRP A 642 34.27 0.21 27.46
N ASP A 643 35.16 -0.30 28.32
CA ASP A 643 35.19 -1.70 28.71
C ASP A 643 34.19 -2.02 29.85
N GLU A 644 33.20 -1.17 30.13
CA GLU A 644 32.15 -1.40 31.14
C GLU A 644 30.74 -1.35 30.51
N HIS A 645 30.15 -0.15 30.35
CA HIS A 645 28.72 0.05 30.03
C HIS A 645 28.18 -0.74 28.83
N LEU A 646 28.96 -0.83 27.75
CA LEU A 646 28.45 -1.27 26.44
C LEU A 646 28.73 -2.75 26.13
N LEU A 647 29.34 -3.50 27.06
CA LEU A 647 29.65 -4.92 26.86
C LEU A 647 28.42 -5.80 26.54
N PRO A 648 27.25 -5.65 27.19
CA PRO A 648 26.07 -6.40 26.79
C PRO A 648 25.37 -5.83 25.55
N MET A 649 25.66 -4.60 25.12
CA MET A 649 24.88 -3.85 24.13
C MET A 649 25.51 -3.88 22.73
N ALA A 650 25.70 -5.08 22.17
CA ALA A 650 26.30 -5.27 20.86
C ALA A 650 25.56 -4.55 19.72
N ASN A 651 24.22 -4.48 19.78
CA ASN A 651 23.38 -3.72 18.83
C ASN A 651 23.64 -2.21 18.93
N THR A 652 23.70 -1.64 20.14
CA THR A 652 24.03 -0.23 20.38
C THR A 652 25.45 0.13 19.90
N LEU A 653 26.43 -0.72 20.21
CA LEU A 653 27.81 -0.58 19.71
C LEU A 653 27.89 -0.57 18.18
N LEU A 654 27.08 -1.39 17.52
CA LEU A 654 27.02 -1.48 16.07
C LEU A 654 26.39 -0.22 15.46
N ILE A 655 25.22 0.22 15.95
CA ILE A 655 24.50 1.36 15.37
C ILE A 655 25.22 2.70 15.58
N GLU A 656 25.88 2.92 16.73
CA GLU A 656 26.82 4.05 16.95
C GLU A 656 27.84 4.14 15.82
N LEU A 657 28.50 3.01 15.53
CA LEU A 657 29.57 2.94 14.54
C LEU A 657 29.04 3.06 13.11
N GLN A 658 27.89 2.43 12.81
CA GLN A 658 27.22 2.54 11.52
C GLN A 658 26.73 3.96 11.22
N TYR A 659 26.21 4.68 12.21
CA TYR A 659 25.76 6.08 12.06
C TYR A 659 26.93 7.01 11.71
N ILE A 660 28.09 6.82 12.34
CA ILE A 660 29.33 7.56 12.01
C ILE A 660 29.84 7.24 10.59
N LEU A 661 29.68 5.99 10.16
CA LEU A 661 30.14 5.53 8.85
C LEU A 661 29.21 5.92 7.69
N SER A 662 27.90 5.87 7.91
CA SER A 662 26.87 5.96 6.86
C SER A 662 25.58 6.62 7.42
N PRO A 663 25.62 7.90 7.85
CA PRO A 663 24.47 8.55 8.51
C PRO A 663 23.25 8.66 7.58
N GLU A 664 23.44 8.67 6.26
CA GLU A 664 22.40 8.72 5.23
C GLU A 664 21.46 7.49 5.23
N ALA A 665 21.90 6.37 5.84
CA ALA A 665 21.10 5.16 6.02
C ALA A 665 20.13 5.23 7.23
N PHE A 666 20.23 6.27 8.06
CA PHE A 666 19.45 6.45 9.29
C PHE A 666 18.63 7.74 9.21
N ASN A 667 17.54 7.82 9.99
CA ASN A 667 16.59 8.95 9.99
C ASN A 667 15.98 9.22 8.60
N ASN A 668 15.58 8.15 7.91
CA ASN A 668 15.17 8.15 6.51
C ASN A 668 13.94 7.25 6.31
N ASP A 669 12.88 7.79 5.69
CA ASP A 669 11.60 7.09 5.48
C ASP A 669 11.73 5.77 4.70
N LYS A 670 12.85 5.58 3.96
CA LYS A 670 13.15 4.33 3.25
C LYS A 670 13.65 3.20 4.14
N THR A 671 14.37 3.52 5.22
CA THR A 671 15.00 2.51 6.10
C THR A 671 14.23 2.31 7.39
N ASN A 672 13.39 3.27 7.79
CA ASN A 672 12.61 3.29 9.05
C ASN A 672 13.44 3.20 10.35
N VAL A 673 14.77 3.12 10.27
CA VAL A 673 15.65 3.18 11.45
C VAL A 673 15.95 4.63 11.78
N TRP A 674 15.39 5.13 12.88
CA TRP A 674 15.66 6.45 13.44
C TRP A 674 16.66 6.29 14.58
N TYR A 675 17.71 7.11 14.58
CA TYR A 675 18.80 7.00 15.55
C TYR A 675 19.64 8.28 15.66
N HIS A 676 20.08 8.59 16.87
CA HIS A 676 21.09 9.60 17.16
C HIS A 676 22.26 8.93 17.89
N SER A 677 23.49 9.13 17.41
CA SER A 677 24.70 8.71 18.12
C SER A 677 24.84 9.50 19.41
N ASN A 678 25.10 8.81 20.53
CA ASN A 678 25.06 9.36 21.88
C ASN A 678 26.42 9.21 22.56
N PHE A 679 27.04 8.03 22.42
CA PHE A 679 28.26 7.64 23.10
C PHE A 679 29.53 8.01 22.32
N LEU A 680 29.59 7.77 21.00
CA LEU A 680 30.76 8.09 20.16
C LEU A 680 30.69 9.52 19.59
N ARG A 681 31.06 10.50 20.42
CA ARG A 681 31.09 11.93 20.03
C ARG A 681 32.44 12.32 19.40
N LYS A 682 32.45 13.38 18.59
CA LYS A 682 33.70 13.95 18.05
C LYS A 682 34.48 14.64 19.18
N ILE A 683 35.81 14.55 19.15
CA ILE A 683 36.71 15.08 20.20
C ILE A 683 36.63 16.62 20.42
N ASN A 684 36.02 17.36 19.48
CA ASN A 684 35.81 18.81 19.57
C ASN A 684 34.34 19.21 19.77
N GLU A 685 33.46 18.23 19.95
CA GLU A 685 32.03 18.43 20.16
C GLU A 685 31.80 18.91 21.61
N GLN A 686 30.94 19.92 21.80
CA GLN A 686 30.63 20.41 23.15
C GLN A 686 29.63 19.47 23.83
N ASP A 687 29.75 19.36 25.16
CA ASP A 687 28.85 18.54 25.97
C ASP A 687 27.55 19.34 26.17
N ILE A 688 26.50 18.97 25.42
CA ILE A 688 25.22 19.69 25.40
C ILE A 688 24.21 19.10 26.41
N ASP A 689 24.29 17.79 26.66
CA ASP A 689 23.25 17.05 27.37
C ASP A 689 23.50 17.01 28.89
N VAL A 690 22.68 17.75 29.63
CA VAL A 690 22.74 17.91 31.10
C VAL A 690 21.56 17.20 31.75
N PHE A 691 21.78 15.96 32.20
CA PHE A 691 20.83 15.22 33.00
C PHE A 691 21.00 15.53 34.50
N PRO A 692 19.93 15.82 35.25
CA PRO A 692 19.99 15.99 36.70
C PRO A 692 20.02 14.64 37.42
N ASP A 693 20.95 14.45 38.36
CA ASP A 693 21.24 13.19 39.04
C ASP A 693 20.13 12.68 40.00
N THR A 694 18.92 13.23 39.94
CA THR A 694 17.81 12.99 40.89
C THR A 694 16.86 11.85 40.51
N ASN A 695 17.09 11.17 39.38
CA ASN A 695 16.17 10.17 38.84
C ASN A 695 16.61 8.71 39.07
N CYS A 696 17.63 8.47 39.90
CA CYS A 696 18.05 7.15 40.36
C CYS A 696 17.02 6.57 41.36
N TYR A 697 15.79 6.34 40.89
CA TYR A 697 14.64 5.96 41.73
C TYR A 697 14.56 4.45 42.00
N ASP A 698 13.84 4.16 43.08
CA ASP A 698 13.67 2.83 43.69
C ASP A 698 13.29 1.70 42.74
N ILE A 699 13.64 0.50 43.21
CA ILE A 699 13.24 -0.83 42.69
C ILE A 699 11.71 -0.97 42.54
N ASN A 700 10.93 -0.18 43.27
CA ASN A 700 9.50 0.06 43.05
C ASN A 700 9.23 1.02 41.87
N SER A 701 9.89 0.82 40.72
CA SER A 701 9.64 1.60 39.50
C SER A 701 9.67 0.79 38.21
N SER A 702 9.47 -0.54 38.28
CA SER A 702 9.10 -1.34 37.12
C SER A 702 7.97 -0.67 36.35
N VAL A 703 8.13 -0.56 35.03
CA VAL A 703 7.05 -0.04 34.19
C VAL A 703 5.99 -1.12 34.05
N ILE A 704 4.80 -0.84 34.58
CA ILE A 704 3.62 -1.66 34.36
C ILE A 704 3.03 -1.21 33.03
N PHE A 705 2.98 -2.11 32.05
CA PHE A 705 2.11 -1.94 30.91
C PHE A 705 0.66 -2.05 31.38
N GLU A 706 -0.01 -0.91 31.55
CA GLU A 706 -1.44 -0.91 31.79
C GLU A 706 -2.12 -1.33 30.49
N ARG A 707 -2.62 -2.57 30.49
CA ARG A 707 -3.39 -3.16 29.41
C ARG A 707 -4.68 -2.35 29.26
N TYR A 708 -4.81 -1.59 28.18
CA TYR A 708 -6.12 -1.09 27.71
C TYR A 708 -7.01 -2.22 27.13
N ALA A 709 -6.67 -3.48 27.38
CA ALA A 709 -7.51 -4.64 27.15
C ALA A 709 -8.35 -4.92 28.41
N THR A 710 -9.65 -4.66 28.31
CA THR A 710 -10.66 -4.98 29.31
C THR A 710 -10.70 -6.48 29.60
N THR A 711 -10.62 -6.85 30.88
CA THR A 711 -10.75 -8.22 31.41
C THR A 711 -9.71 -9.24 30.94
N GLU A 712 -9.76 -10.44 31.54
CA GLU A 712 -8.73 -11.47 31.46
C GLU A 712 -8.64 -12.11 30.05
N ASN A 713 -7.43 -12.54 29.70
CA ASN A 713 -7.13 -13.43 28.55
C ASN A 713 -7.81 -13.10 27.21
N LEU A 714 -7.49 -11.92 26.66
CA LEU A 714 -7.53 -11.69 25.21
C LEU A 714 -6.65 -12.74 24.50
N GLU A 715 -7.28 -13.75 23.91
CA GLU A 715 -6.65 -14.71 23.00
C GLU A 715 -7.05 -14.41 21.54
N ILE A 716 -6.06 -14.05 20.73
CA ILE A 716 -6.22 -13.81 19.30
C ILE A 716 -6.32 -15.15 18.56
N GLN A 717 -7.37 -15.34 17.77
CA GLN A 717 -7.51 -16.50 16.88
C GLN A 717 -7.12 -16.09 15.46
N THR A 718 -6.03 -16.65 14.92
CA THR A 718 -5.49 -16.27 13.59
C THR A 718 -5.23 -17.49 12.70
N LEU A 719 -4.91 -17.27 11.42
CA LEU A 719 -4.24 -18.24 10.55
C LEU A 719 -2.78 -17.83 10.34
N SER A 720 -1.90 -18.78 10.04
CA SER A 720 -0.52 -18.48 9.65
C SER A 720 -0.48 -17.54 8.44
N GLY A 721 0.18 -16.39 8.54
CA GLY A 721 0.26 -15.40 7.45
C GLY A 721 -0.91 -14.41 7.38
N ASP A 722 -1.85 -14.44 8.34
CA ASP A 722 -2.79 -13.32 8.49
C ASP A 722 -2.13 -12.14 9.20
N TRP A 723 -2.45 -10.94 8.70
CA TRP A 723 -2.17 -9.68 9.40
C TRP A 723 -2.99 -9.63 10.69
N ILE A 724 -2.38 -9.13 11.76
CA ILE A 724 -3.06 -8.95 13.04
C ILE A 724 -3.97 -7.71 12.92
N PRO A 725 -5.32 -7.86 12.92
CA PRO A 725 -6.24 -6.75 12.63
C PRO A 725 -6.46 -5.84 13.84
N TYR A 726 -5.81 -6.12 14.96
CA TYR A 726 -5.95 -5.39 16.22
C TYR A 726 -4.88 -4.31 16.33
N SER A 727 -5.29 -3.09 16.69
CA SER A 727 -4.37 -2.07 17.17
C SER A 727 -4.14 -2.23 18.67
N PHE A 728 -2.89 -2.21 19.12
CA PHE A 728 -2.55 -2.30 20.54
C PHE A 728 -2.16 -0.92 21.08
N MET A 729 -2.82 -0.48 22.15
CA MET A 729 -2.37 0.69 22.92
C MET A 729 -1.85 0.20 24.27
N LEU A 730 -0.57 0.47 24.52
CA LEU A 730 0.12 0.06 25.75
C LEU A 730 0.38 1.30 26.60
N GLY A 731 -0.23 1.37 27.78
CA GLY A 731 -0.03 2.47 28.73
C GLY A 731 1.27 2.28 29.52
N ILE A 732 2.17 3.26 29.46
CA ILE A 732 3.44 3.27 30.20
C ILE A 732 3.19 3.92 31.57
N LYS A 733 3.07 3.10 32.62
CA LYS A 733 2.96 3.59 34.01
C LYS A 733 4.16 3.16 34.82
N THR A 734 4.66 4.05 35.67
CA THR A 734 5.52 3.66 36.79
C THR A 734 4.72 2.76 37.74
N PHE A 735 5.34 1.78 38.38
CA PHE A 735 4.79 0.91 39.43
C PHE A 735 3.82 1.60 40.42
N ASN A 736 4.10 2.85 40.83
CA ASN A 736 3.24 3.68 41.68
C ASN A 736 1.90 4.14 41.02
N GLY A 737 1.51 3.59 39.87
CA GLY A 737 0.25 3.89 39.16
C GLY A 737 0.22 5.21 38.39
N THR A 738 1.26 6.04 38.49
CA THR A 738 1.40 7.29 37.75
C THR A 738 1.91 7.08 36.31
N ASN A 739 1.36 7.85 35.37
CA ASN A 739 1.80 7.85 33.96
C ASN A 739 3.28 8.25 33.85
N PHE A 740 4.07 7.49 33.09
CA PHE A 740 5.50 7.73 32.88
C PHE A 740 5.73 8.98 32.04
N LYS A 741 6.18 10.07 32.66
CA LYS A 741 6.44 11.36 31.99
C LYS A 741 7.89 11.77 32.12
N SER A 742 8.54 12.02 30.98
CA SER A 742 9.79 12.80 30.93
C SER A 742 9.56 14.17 31.56
N LYS A 743 10.53 14.62 32.36
CA LYS A 743 10.41 15.84 33.18
C LYS A 743 10.75 17.12 32.43
N ASN A 744 11.26 17.02 31.20
CA ASN A 744 11.81 18.13 30.42
C ASN A 744 10.99 18.47 29.15
N ASP A 745 10.09 17.59 28.70
CA ASP A 745 9.52 17.62 27.34
C ASP A 745 8.39 18.65 27.11
N GLU A 746 8.42 19.79 27.80
CA GLU A 746 7.62 20.96 27.41
C GLU A 746 8.22 21.71 26.20
N LYS A 747 9.47 21.40 25.77
CA LYS A 747 10.20 22.19 24.75
C LYS A 747 11.10 21.45 23.76
N THR A 748 11.36 20.15 23.94
CA THR A 748 12.33 19.38 23.14
C THR A 748 11.68 18.11 22.58
N ASN A 749 11.93 17.79 21.31
CA ASN A 749 11.37 16.60 20.62
C ASN A 749 12.21 15.32 20.85
N GLU A 750 13.10 15.38 21.82
CA GLU A 750 14.28 14.50 21.99
C GLU A 750 14.03 13.46 23.09
N GLY A 751 12.80 12.96 23.12
CA GLY A 751 12.35 11.84 23.94
C GLY A 751 11.60 10.80 23.08
N ALA A 752 12.23 9.66 22.86
CA ALA A 752 11.63 8.44 22.35
C ALA A 752 11.81 7.30 23.33
N LEU A 753 10.80 6.44 23.38
CA LEU A 753 10.89 5.11 23.97
C LEU A 753 10.38 4.15 22.91
N PHE A 754 11.07 3.04 22.69
CA PHE A 754 10.68 2.06 21.67
C PHE A 754 10.21 0.76 22.29
N ILE A 755 9.15 0.20 21.71
CA ILE A 755 8.69 -1.16 21.99
C ILE A 755 8.96 -2.08 20.80
N THR A 756 9.20 -3.35 21.10
CA THR A 756 9.24 -4.45 20.11
C THR A 756 8.12 -5.46 20.37
N VAL A 757 7.91 -6.42 19.46
CA VAL A 757 7.07 -7.59 19.67
C VAL A 757 7.81 -8.88 19.31
N ILE A 758 7.73 -9.88 20.18
CA ILE A 758 8.22 -11.24 19.95
C ILE A 758 7.09 -12.27 20.08
N ILE A 759 7.24 -13.43 19.44
CA ILE A 759 6.30 -14.57 19.57
C ILE A 759 6.99 -15.76 20.23
N VAL A 760 6.31 -16.35 21.22
CA VAL A 760 6.80 -17.49 22.01
C VAL A 760 5.76 -18.62 21.99
N ASP A 761 6.20 -19.87 21.79
CA ASP A 761 5.35 -21.06 21.87
C ASP A 761 4.98 -21.36 23.34
N ARG A 762 3.68 -21.47 23.68
CA ARG A 762 3.23 -21.73 25.06
C ARG A 762 3.70 -23.08 25.59
N ASN A 763 3.88 -24.07 24.70
CA ASN A 763 4.33 -25.41 25.04
C ASN A 763 5.86 -25.53 25.02
N ASN A 764 6.55 -24.67 24.25
CA ASN A 764 8.02 -24.70 24.09
C ASN A 764 8.66 -23.32 24.33
N THR A 765 8.40 -22.75 25.52
CA THR A 765 8.86 -21.41 25.97
C THR A 765 10.38 -21.26 26.21
N SER A 766 11.23 -21.94 25.45
CA SER A 766 12.70 -22.01 25.63
C SER A 766 13.52 -21.88 24.34
N GLU A 767 12.87 -21.60 23.20
CA GLU A 767 13.54 -21.14 21.97
C GLU A 767 12.71 -20.04 21.33
N SER A 768 13.36 -19.07 20.66
CA SER A 768 12.69 -18.25 19.65
C SER A 768 12.07 -19.20 18.62
N SER A 769 10.74 -19.17 18.50
CA SER A 769 9.96 -20.29 17.98
C SER A 769 10.40 -20.74 16.57
N LYS A 770 11.04 -21.91 16.46
CA LYS A 770 11.38 -22.52 15.15
C LYS A 770 10.14 -22.87 14.33
N THR A 771 8.96 -22.89 14.97
CA THR A 771 7.65 -23.16 14.41
C THR A 771 6.83 -21.89 14.16
N SER A 772 7.24 -20.69 14.62
CA SER A 772 6.49 -19.44 14.37
C SER A 772 7.34 -18.16 14.43
N THR A 773 6.98 -17.16 13.62
CA THR A 773 7.68 -15.87 13.55
C THR A 773 6.73 -14.72 13.24
N ILE A 774 7.23 -13.49 13.40
CA ILE A 774 6.52 -12.25 13.11
C ILE A 774 7.11 -11.63 11.84
N TYR A 775 6.25 -11.37 10.86
CA TYR A 775 6.62 -10.80 9.56
C TYR A 775 5.93 -9.46 9.34
N GLY A 776 6.70 -8.41 9.06
CA GLY A 776 6.22 -7.03 9.00
C GLY A 776 7.03 -6.15 9.94
N LYS A 777 6.42 -5.08 10.45
CA LYS A 777 7.06 -4.15 11.39
C LYS A 777 7.07 -4.75 12.79
N LYS A 778 8.27 -4.83 13.40
CA LYS A 778 8.46 -5.35 14.77
C LYS A 778 8.58 -4.27 15.85
N ARG A 779 8.95 -3.03 15.50
CA ARG A 779 9.23 -1.94 16.47
C ARG A 779 8.34 -0.71 16.26
N TRP A 780 7.96 -0.03 17.36
CA TRP A 780 7.18 1.21 17.35
C TRP A 780 7.73 2.24 18.35
N ARG A 781 7.74 3.53 17.94
CA ARG A 781 8.04 4.67 18.84
C ARG A 781 6.81 5.01 19.67
N CYS A 782 6.99 5.11 20.98
CA CYS A 782 5.99 5.55 21.94
C CYS A 782 6.01 7.08 22.10
N ASN A 783 4.85 7.64 22.48
CA ASN A 783 4.68 9.06 22.75
C ASN A 783 4.81 9.32 24.26
N LEU A 784 5.97 9.85 24.68
CA LEU A 784 6.28 10.12 26.08
C LEU A 784 5.47 11.28 26.71
N ALA A 785 4.92 12.20 25.90
CA ALA A 785 4.04 13.27 26.41
C ALA A 785 2.69 12.71 26.90
N ASN A 786 2.19 11.67 26.23
CA ASN A 786 0.96 10.95 26.56
C ASN A 786 1.18 9.69 27.40
N SER A 787 2.44 9.25 27.56
CA SER A 787 2.83 8.01 28.23
C SER A 787 2.24 6.75 27.60
N THR A 788 2.12 6.71 26.27
CA THR A 788 1.52 5.57 25.55
C THR A 788 2.33 5.14 24.33
N CYS A 789 2.37 3.83 24.09
CA CYS A 789 2.79 3.25 22.82
C CYS A 789 1.54 2.88 22.00
N SER A 790 1.53 3.22 20.72
CA SER A 790 0.45 2.82 19.80
C SER A 790 1.03 1.95 18.68
N ILE A 791 0.45 0.76 18.53
CA ILE A 791 0.70 -0.19 17.46
C ILE A 791 -0.54 -0.20 16.58
N PRO A 792 -0.50 0.37 15.36
CA PRO A 792 -1.62 0.31 14.43
C PRO A 792 -1.99 -1.13 14.04
N ALA A 793 -3.25 -1.33 13.65
CA ALA A 793 -3.71 -2.60 13.10
C ALA A 793 -3.04 -2.90 11.76
N ASN A 794 -2.77 -4.18 11.50
CA ASN A 794 -2.14 -4.70 10.28
C ASN A 794 -0.69 -4.22 10.03
N GLU A 795 0.06 -3.88 11.09
CA GLU A 795 1.51 -3.58 10.98
C GLU A 795 2.38 -4.86 10.91
N PHE A 796 1.87 -6.00 11.36
CA PHE A 796 2.56 -7.30 11.28
C PHE A 796 1.61 -8.49 11.07
N GLN A 797 2.17 -9.56 10.51
CA GLN A 797 1.59 -10.89 10.39
C GLN A 797 2.23 -11.85 11.40
N VAL A 798 1.48 -12.88 11.80
CA VAL A 798 2.00 -14.01 12.57
C VAL A 798 1.98 -15.25 11.68
N ILE A 799 3.13 -15.90 11.52
CA ILE A 799 3.33 -17.03 10.59
C ILE A 799 3.86 -18.21 11.40
N GLY A 800 3.26 -19.38 11.28
CA GLY A 800 3.74 -20.57 11.98
C GLY A 800 2.91 -21.84 11.77
N ASP A 801 3.36 -22.92 12.38
CA ASP A 801 2.60 -24.17 12.48
C ASP A 801 1.44 -24.03 13.49
N ASN A 802 0.42 -24.87 13.34
CA ASN A 802 -0.80 -24.77 14.14
C ASN A 802 -0.52 -25.02 15.63
N GLY A 803 -0.91 -24.11 16.52
CA GLY A 803 -0.63 -24.23 17.94
C GLY A 803 -0.87 -22.96 18.75
N GLU A 804 -0.66 -23.09 20.06
CA GLU A 804 -0.81 -22.03 21.06
C GLU A 804 0.50 -21.29 21.29
N TYR A 805 0.49 -19.98 21.06
CA TYR A 805 1.62 -19.07 21.23
C TYR A 805 1.18 -17.83 22.05
N THR A 806 2.15 -16.99 22.41
CA THR A 806 1.92 -15.72 23.10
C THR A 806 2.80 -14.64 22.45
N LEU A 807 2.19 -13.50 22.11
CA LEU A 807 2.88 -12.29 21.70
C LEU A 807 3.31 -11.53 22.96
N ASN A 808 4.60 -11.31 23.15
CA ASN A 808 5.10 -10.43 24.20
C ASN A 808 5.57 -9.12 23.57
N PHE A 809 5.01 -8.01 24.03
CA PHE A 809 5.49 -6.67 23.71
C PHE A 809 6.41 -6.20 24.83
N THR A 810 7.64 -5.80 24.52
CA THR A 810 8.67 -5.38 25.48
C THR A 810 9.23 -4.00 25.14
N ILE A 811 9.64 -3.24 26.15
CA ILE A 811 10.39 -1.99 25.95
C ILE A 811 11.86 -2.33 25.68
N ILE A 812 12.44 -1.70 24.66
CA ILE A 812 13.82 -1.98 24.22
C ILE A 812 14.77 -0.78 24.33
N GLU A 813 14.26 0.45 24.20
CA GLU A 813 15.10 1.67 24.19
C GLU A 813 14.38 2.85 24.86
N ASN A 814 15.16 3.77 25.45
CA ASN A 814 14.73 5.07 25.97
C ASN A 814 15.85 6.09 25.68
N GLU A 815 15.54 7.19 24.99
CA GLU A 815 16.49 8.25 24.63
C GLU A 815 17.12 8.97 25.84
N ASN A 816 16.61 8.77 27.07
CA ASN A 816 17.12 9.39 28.30
C ASN A 816 18.04 8.49 29.18
N TRP A 817 18.59 7.41 28.61
CA TRP A 817 19.75 6.61 29.09
C TRP A 817 19.83 6.25 30.60
N GLN A 818 18.70 5.98 31.24
CA GLN A 818 18.65 5.17 32.47
C GLN A 818 18.00 3.84 32.12
N PHE A 819 18.81 2.79 31.97
CA PHE A 819 18.37 1.43 31.63
C PHE A 819 17.70 0.68 32.81
N ASP A 820 17.66 1.32 33.98
CA ASP A 820 17.59 0.70 35.30
C ASP A 820 16.29 -0.01 35.71
N THR A 821 15.14 0.28 35.06
CA THR A 821 13.82 -0.32 35.44
C THR A 821 12.82 -0.54 34.29
N LEU A 822 13.25 -0.41 33.03
CA LEU A 822 12.33 -0.47 31.87
C LEU A 822 12.15 -1.85 31.25
N ILE A 823 13.06 -2.79 31.52
CA ILE A 823 13.18 -4.03 30.74
C ILE A 823 12.21 -5.13 31.18
N ASN A 824 11.84 -5.17 32.48
CA ASN A 824 10.82 -6.08 33.00
C ASN A 824 9.37 -5.67 32.62
N ALA A 825 9.19 -4.58 31.87
CA ALA A 825 7.92 -4.21 31.29
C ALA A 825 7.62 -5.10 30.06
N TYR A 826 6.80 -6.13 30.25
CA TYR A 826 6.25 -6.92 29.14
C TYR A 826 4.73 -7.02 29.20
N ALA A 827 4.09 -6.85 28.04
CA ALA A 827 2.65 -7.06 27.86
C ALA A 827 2.45 -8.33 27.03
N SER A 828 1.90 -9.38 27.63
CA SER A 828 1.56 -10.62 26.92
C SER A 828 0.15 -10.55 26.34
N ILE A 829 -0.02 -11.07 25.12
CA ILE A 829 -1.32 -11.32 24.46
C ILE A 829 -1.26 -12.71 23.85
N ASP A 830 -2.17 -13.59 24.24
CA ASP A 830 -2.19 -14.96 23.75
C ASP A 830 -2.68 -15.01 22.30
N ILE A 831 -2.12 -15.91 21.50
CA ILE A 831 -2.50 -16.11 20.11
C ILE A 831 -2.51 -17.60 19.75
N ASN A 832 -3.55 -18.05 19.05
CA ASN A 832 -3.69 -19.42 18.58
C ASN A 832 -3.67 -19.42 17.03
N ILE A 833 -2.70 -20.14 16.46
CA ILE A 833 -2.57 -20.31 15.01
C ILE A 833 -3.41 -21.52 14.61
N ASN A 834 -4.50 -21.27 13.89
CA ASN A 834 -5.46 -22.28 13.48
C ASN A 834 -5.07 -22.96 12.15
N PRO A 835 -5.49 -24.23 11.95
CA PRO A 835 -5.24 -24.97 10.71
C PRO A 835 -5.82 -24.27 9.48
N CYS A 836 -5.00 -24.19 8.43
CA CYS A 836 -5.31 -23.53 7.17
C CYS A 836 -6.60 -24.05 6.51
N ASN A 837 -7.65 -23.23 6.46
CA ASN A 837 -8.86 -23.54 5.68
C ASN A 837 -8.88 -22.91 4.27
N ARG A 838 -7.87 -22.10 3.94
CA ARG A 838 -7.78 -21.34 2.68
C ARG A 838 -7.38 -22.23 1.50
N SER A 839 -7.66 -21.75 0.29
CA SER A 839 -7.45 -22.49 -0.96
C SER A 839 -5.99 -22.71 -1.35
N LYS A 840 -5.03 -22.00 -0.73
CA LYS A 840 -3.59 -22.14 -0.94
C LYS A 840 -2.81 -22.05 0.36
N TYR A 841 -1.71 -22.81 0.45
CA TYR A 841 -0.78 -22.83 1.58
C TYR A 841 0.66 -22.98 1.08
N LYS A 842 1.49 -21.92 1.17
CA LYS A 842 2.91 -21.91 0.76
C LYS A 842 3.68 -20.83 1.54
N ASP A 843 5.01 -20.89 1.57
CA ASP A 843 5.81 -19.74 2.01
C ASP A 843 5.72 -18.64 0.94
N ILE A 844 5.27 -17.45 1.31
CA ILE A 844 5.21 -16.24 0.47
C ILE A 844 6.08 -15.10 1.03
N THR A 845 6.66 -15.30 2.21
CA THR A 845 7.35 -14.31 3.04
C THR A 845 8.85 -14.60 3.16
N ASN A 846 9.31 -15.72 2.62
CA ASN A 846 10.68 -16.23 2.68
C ASN A 846 11.15 -16.44 4.13
N THR A 847 10.23 -16.88 4.99
CA THR A 847 10.46 -17.17 6.42
C THR A 847 10.74 -18.65 6.68
N LEU A 848 10.77 -19.49 5.63
CA LEU A 848 10.82 -20.96 5.68
C LEU A 848 9.55 -21.62 6.25
N LEU A 849 8.63 -20.82 6.80
CA LEU A 849 7.33 -21.22 7.34
C LEU A 849 6.23 -21.00 6.30
N LYS A 850 5.18 -21.83 6.34
CA LYS A 850 4.10 -21.78 5.35
C LYS A 850 2.97 -20.86 5.81
N SER A 851 2.46 -20.06 4.88
CA SER A 851 1.42 -19.06 5.08
C SER A 851 0.12 -19.41 4.32
N CYS A 852 -1.01 -19.05 4.93
CA CYS A 852 -2.37 -19.20 4.46
C CYS A 852 -2.84 -17.91 3.78
N TYR A 853 -2.89 -17.88 2.46
CA TYR A 853 -3.29 -16.71 1.70
C TYR A 853 -4.49 -17.04 0.79
N VAL A 854 -5.26 -16.01 0.47
CA VAL A 854 -6.22 -16.06 -0.64
C VAL A 854 -5.51 -15.53 -1.88
N PRO A 855 -5.71 -16.11 -3.08
CA PRO A 855 -5.27 -15.49 -4.33
C PRO A 855 -5.80 -14.06 -4.45
N ASP A 856 -4.89 -13.08 -4.51
CA ASP A 856 -5.21 -11.67 -4.71
C ASP A 856 -4.38 -11.08 -5.85
N CYS A 857 -5.00 -10.19 -6.60
CA CYS A 857 -4.50 -9.60 -7.83
C CYS A 857 -4.79 -8.09 -7.75
N PRO A 858 -3.85 -7.25 -7.31
CA PRO A 858 -4.07 -5.82 -7.09
C PRO A 858 -4.56 -5.09 -8.36
N GLY A 859 -5.69 -4.40 -8.23
CA GLY A 859 -6.41 -3.80 -9.36
C GLY A 859 -7.43 -4.71 -10.06
N GLY A 860 -7.43 -6.00 -9.72
CA GLY A 860 -8.33 -7.02 -10.26
C GLY A 860 -7.90 -7.58 -11.63
N CYS A 861 -8.40 -8.78 -11.94
CA CYS A 861 -8.35 -9.33 -13.29
C CYS A 861 -9.44 -8.68 -14.13
N LEU A 862 -9.09 -8.10 -15.27
CA LEU A 862 -10.04 -7.41 -16.13
C LEU A 862 -10.96 -8.39 -16.87
N HIS A 863 -12.16 -7.90 -17.16
CA HIS A 863 -13.27 -8.59 -17.85
C HIS A 863 -14.00 -9.68 -17.06
N VAL A 864 -15.32 -9.74 -17.25
CA VAL A 864 -16.22 -10.66 -16.53
C VAL A 864 -15.95 -12.09 -17.00
N GLY A 865 -15.57 -12.97 -16.06
CA GLY A 865 -15.16 -14.35 -16.32
C GLY A 865 -13.66 -14.59 -16.18
N SER A 866 -12.86 -13.55 -15.95
CA SER A 866 -11.47 -13.69 -15.48
C SER A 866 -11.44 -13.93 -13.97
N GLU A 867 -10.53 -14.79 -13.50
CA GLU A 867 -10.40 -15.23 -12.10
C GLU A 867 -8.95 -15.09 -11.63
N CYS A 868 -8.71 -14.56 -10.43
CA CYS A 868 -7.38 -14.57 -9.80
C CYS A 868 -7.10 -15.98 -9.25
N VAL A 869 -6.01 -16.64 -9.70
CA VAL A 869 -5.71 -18.05 -9.39
C VAL A 869 -4.52 -18.23 -8.44
N ASP A 870 -3.62 -17.24 -8.37
CA ASP A 870 -2.58 -17.10 -7.36
C ASP A 870 -2.21 -15.61 -7.21
N LEU A 871 -1.29 -15.26 -6.31
CA LEU A 871 -0.86 -13.88 -6.08
C LEU A 871 -0.32 -13.25 -7.38
N ASN A 872 -0.95 -12.15 -7.82
CA ASN A 872 -0.68 -11.47 -9.09
C ASN A 872 -0.86 -12.35 -10.35
N GLU A 873 -1.58 -13.48 -10.29
CA GLU A 873 -1.76 -14.40 -11.42
C GLU A 873 -3.24 -14.51 -11.82
N CYS A 874 -3.60 -13.87 -12.94
CA CYS A 874 -4.95 -13.92 -13.51
C CYS A 874 -5.12 -15.01 -14.57
N LYS A 875 -6.17 -15.81 -14.42
CA LYS A 875 -6.73 -16.69 -15.45
C LYS A 875 -7.80 -15.92 -16.21
N CYS A 876 -7.56 -15.64 -17.49
CA CYS A 876 -8.41 -14.75 -18.28
C CYS A 876 -9.66 -15.41 -18.85
N ALA A 877 -10.71 -14.60 -19.03
CA ALA A 877 -11.87 -14.92 -19.85
C ALA A 877 -11.48 -15.18 -21.32
N GLU A 878 -12.35 -15.88 -22.07
CA GLU A 878 -12.15 -16.13 -23.49
C GLU A 878 -11.93 -14.82 -24.28
N ASN A 879 -11.05 -14.88 -25.28
CA ASN A 879 -10.57 -13.75 -26.09
C ASN A 879 -9.64 -12.73 -25.41
N TRP A 880 -9.24 -12.93 -24.14
CA TRP A 880 -8.27 -12.06 -23.43
C TRP A 880 -6.98 -12.80 -22.99
N GLU A 881 -5.86 -12.08 -22.97
CA GLU A 881 -4.54 -12.53 -22.55
C GLU A 881 -3.76 -11.40 -21.80
N GLY A 882 -2.54 -11.68 -21.34
CA GLY A 882 -1.73 -10.73 -20.55
C GLY A 882 -1.95 -10.81 -19.03
N PRO A 883 -1.07 -10.19 -18.21
CA PRO A 883 -0.95 -10.48 -16.77
C PRO A 883 -2.18 -10.14 -15.93
N ASN A 884 -2.90 -9.06 -16.27
CA ASN A 884 -4.17 -8.68 -15.64
C ASN A 884 -5.36 -8.86 -16.61
N CYS A 885 -5.18 -9.63 -17.70
CA CYS A 885 -6.16 -9.82 -18.79
C CYS A 885 -6.45 -8.55 -19.61
N ASN A 886 -5.39 -7.83 -19.96
CA ASN A 886 -5.46 -6.51 -20.62
C ASN A 886 -5.46 -6.58 -22.15
N ASP A 887 -4.83 -7.62 -22.71
CA ASP A 887 -4.57 -7.75 -24.13
C ASP A 887 -5.65 -8.62 -24.80
N ARG A 888 -6.07 -8.30 -26.03
CA ARG A 888 -6.95 -9.21 -26.78
C ARG A 888 -6.15 -10.27 -27.51
N VAL A 889 -6.71 -11.48 -27.56
CA VAL A 889 -6.14 -12.63 -28.28
C VAL A 889 -6.04 -12.31 -29.78
N LYS A 890 -4.80 -12.34 -30.31
CA LYS A 890 -4.50 -11.94 -31.69
C LYS A 890 -4.88 -13.02 -32.71
N PHE A 891 -5.53 -12.60 -33.80
CA PHE A 891 -5.95 -13.48 -34.89
C PHE A 891 -4.74 -13.89 -35.75
N VAL A 892 -4.51 -15.19 -35.89
CA VAL A 892 -3.38 -15.73 -36.68
C VAL A 892 -3.89 -16.46 -37.91
N VAL A 893 -3.57 -15.95 -39.11
CA VAL A 893 -3.88 -16.63 -40.39
C VAL A 893 -3.18 -17.99 -40.44
N PRO A 894 -3.85 -19.09 -40.85
CA PRO A 894 -3.24 -20.42 -40.86
C PRO A 894 -1.98 -20.51 -41.74
N LYS A 895 -0.83 -20.79 -41.11
CA LYS A 895 0.50 -20.83 -41.77
C LYS A 895 0.55 -21.75 -43.00
N TRP A 896 -0.23 -22.85 -43.02
CA TRP A 896 -0.29 -23.75 -44.18
C TRP A 896 -0.84 -23.05 -45.44
N LEU A 897 -1.81 -22.14 -45.28
CA LEU A 897 -2.44 -21.39 -46.37
C LEU A 897 -1.49 -20.31 -46.90
N GLN A 898 -0.76 -19.63 -45.99
CA GLN A 898 0.33 -18.71 -46.35
C GLN A 898 1.39 -19.43 -47.21
N TYR A 899 1.92 -20.56 -46.73
CA TYR A 899 2.93 -21.32 -47.48
C TYR A 899 2.41 -21.84 -48.82
N MET A 900 1.15 -22.25 -48.91
CA MET A 900 0.52 -22.67 -50.17
C MET A 900 0.55 -21.54 -51.22
N PHE A 901 0.03 -20.35 -50.88
CA PHE A 901 0.01 -19.23 -51.82
C PHE A 901 1.41 -18.68 -52.12
N LEU A 902 2.33 -18.69 -51.15
CA LEU A 902 3.74 -18.33 -51.35
C LEU A 902 4.40 -19.20 -52.43
N ILE A 903 4.22 -20.52 -52.35
CA ILE A 903 4.78 -21.47 -53.33
C ILE A 903 4.14 -21.29 -54.71
N ILE A 904 2.82 -21.05 -54.77
CA ILE A 904 2.10 -20.76 -56.03
C ILE A 904 2.59 -19.45 -56.67
N GLY A 905 2.79 -18.39 -55.89
CA GLY A 905 3.33 -17.12 -56.38
C GLY A 905 4.76 -17.25 -56.93
N ILE A 906 5.65 -17.94 -56.19
CA ILE A 906 7.04 -18.18 -56.62
C ILE A 906 7.09 -19.03 -57.90
N THR A 907 6.32 -20.11 -57.98
CA THR A 907 6.28 -20.96 -59.18
C THR A 907 5.66 -20.25 -60.39
N SER A 908 4.63 -19.42 -60.17
CA SER A 908 4.06 -18.52 -61.20
C SER A 908 5.11 -17.54 -61.74
N ALA A 909 5.87 -16.87 -60.85
CA ALA A 909 6.91 -15.92 -61.25
C ALA A 909 8.04 -16.61 -62.05
N ILE A 910 8.52 -17.77 -61.60
CA ILE A 910 9.53 -18.56 -62.31
C ILE A 910 9.03 -18.95 -63.70
N LEU A 911 7.79 -19.44 -63.83
CA LEU A 911 7.23 -19.84 -65.10
C LEU A 911 7.04 -18.64 -66.06
N CYS A 912 6.68 -17.46 -65.54
CA CYS A 912 6.65 -16.22 -66.32
C CYS A 912 8.05 -15.80 -66.81
N CYS A 913 9.10 -15.93 -65.98
CA CYS A 913 10.49 -15.69 -66.39
C CYS A 913 10.96 -16.66 -67.49
N VAL A 914 10.59 -17.94 -67.39
CA VAL A 914 10.85 -18.94 -68.45
C VAL A 914 10.11 -18.58 -69.75
N LEU A 915 8.87 -18.09 -69.66
CA LEU A 915 8.11 -17.61 -70.83
C LEU A 915 8.76 -16.37 -71.47
N ILE A 916 9.28 -15.42 -70.68
CA ILE A 916 10.05 -14.26 -71.19
C ILE A 916 11.28 -14.73 -71.97
N LEU A 917 12.08 -15.64 -71.40
CA LEU A 917 13.27 -16.21 -72.06
C LEU A 917 12.89 -16.95 -73.36
N MET A 918 11.82 -17.75 -73.33
CA MET A 918 11.32 -18.47 -74.50
C MET A 918 10.85 -17.52 -75.60
N LEU A 919 10.12 -16.45 -75.27
CA LEU A 919 9.68 -15.42 -76.20
C LEU A 919 10.86 -14.64 -76.78
N TYR A 920 11.88 -14.34 -75.97
CA TYR A 920 13.11 -13.67 -76.42
C TYR A 920 13.87 -14.53 -77.44
N ILE A 921 14.09 -15.82 -77.16
CA ILE A 921 14.76 -16.76 -78.08
C ILE A 921 13.94 -16.94 -79.37
N ARG A 922 12.61 -17.07 -79.26
CA ARG A 922 11.71 -17.34 -80.40
C ARG A 922 11.23 -16.07 -81.14
N ARG A 923 11.68 -14.87 -80.76
CA ARG A 923 11.22 -13.57 -81.29
C ARG A 923 11.26 -13.43 -82.81
N ASN A 924 12.17 -14.16 -83.47
CA ASN A 924 12.37 -14.12 -84.92
C ASN A 924 11.38 -15.00 -85.71
N LEU A 925 10.68 -15.95 -85.07
CA LEU A 925 9.70 -16.82 -85.75
C LEU A 925 8.51 -16.02 -86.28
N GLN A 926 8.06 -16.30 -87.50
CA GLN A 926 7.00 -15.53 -88.19
C GLN A 926 5.70 -15.39 -87.38
N HIS A 927 5.31 -16.44 -86.64
CA HIS A 927 4.11 -16.44 -85.80
C HIS A 927 4.24 -15.62 -84.50
N VAL A 928 5.47 -15.36 -84.04
CA VAL A 928 5.75 -14.50 -82.86
C VAL A 928 6.01 -13.07 -83.31
N ARG A 929 6.79 -12.89 -84.39
CA ARG A 929 7.12 -11.59 -85.00
C ARG A 929 5.88 -10.81 -85.46
N SER A 930 4.87 -11.51 -86.00
CA SER A 930 3.58 -10.91 -86.37
C SER A 930 2.76 -10.41 -85.16
N SER A 931 3.01 -10.94 -83.96
CA SER A 931 2.31 -10.58 -82.71
C SER A 931 3.02 -9.50 -81.88
N SER A 932 3.98 -8.77 -82.45
CA SER A 932 4.73 -7.70 -81.78
C SER A 932 5.47 -8.18 -80.52
N PRO A 933 6.64 -8.86 -80.65
CA PRO A 933 7.30 -9.54 -79.53
C PRO A 933 7.65 -8.61 -78.34
N LEU A 934 7.91 -7.32 -78.59
CA LEU A 934 8.13 -6.33 -77.53
C LEU A 934 6.95 -6.26 -76.54
N PHE A 935 5.73 -6.09 -77.04
CA PHE A 935 4.53 -5.99 -76.20
C PHE A 935 4.15 -7.33 -75.56
N LEU A 936 4.48 -8.47 -76.18
CA LEU A 936 4.36 -9.78 -75.53
C LEU A 936 5.30 -9.92 -74.33
N MET A 937 6.57 -9.51 -74.45
CA MET A 937 7.53 -9.55 -73.35
C MET A 937 7.14 -8.59 -72.21
N ILE A 938 6.68 -7.37 -72.54
CA ILE A 938 6.17 -6.39 -71.55
C ILE A 938 4.97 -6.97 -70.78
N MET A 939 4.01 -7.58 -71.48
CA MET A 939 2.85 -8.22 -70.87
C MET A 939 3.26 -9.34 -69.89
N THR A 940 4.25 -10.17 -70.23
CA THR A 940 4.77 -11.20 -69.32
C THR A 940 5.60 -10.63 -68.17
N VAL A 941 6.23 -9.45 -68.30
CA VAL A 941 6.84 -8.74 -67.16
C VAL A 941 5.76 -8.24 -66.20
N GLY A 942 4.63 -7.73 -66.70
CA GLY A 942 3.46 -7.41 -65.86
C GLY A 942 2.95 -8.62 -65.06
N ALA A 943 2.94 -9.81 -65.68
CA ALA A 943 2.59 -11.06 -64.99
C ALA A 943 3.61 -11.49 -63.90
N VAL A 944 4.89 -11.14 -64.03
CA VAL A 944 5.88 -11.32 -62.95
C VAL A 944 5.56 -10.39 -61.78
N CYS A 945 5.20 -9.12 -62.04
CA CYS A 945 4.77 -8.18 -61.00
C CYS A 945 3.48 -8.66 -60.29
N ASN A 946 2.46 -9.11 -61.02
CA ASN A 946 1.24 -9.72 -60.43
C ASN A 946 1.55 -10.96 -59.58
N SER A 947 2.52 -11.79 -60.01
CA SER A 947 3.00 -12.92 -59.20
C SER A 947 3.73 -12.45 -57.93
N GLY A 948 4.39 -11.29 -57.98
CA GLY A 948 4.95 -10.60 -56.81
C GLY A 948 3.89 -10.15 -55.81
N THR A 949 2.72 -9.65 -56.28
CA THR A 949 1.59 -9.32 -55.40
C THR A 949 1.15 -10.54 -54.59
N ILE A 950 0.94 -11.70 -55.23
CA ILE A 950 0.56 -12.96 -54.56
C ILE A 950 1.61 -13.40 -53.51
N ILE A 951 2.90 -13.23 -53.82
CA ILE A 951 3.98 -13.52 -52.87
C ILE A 951 3.89 -12.61 -51.63
N LEU A 952 3.60 -11.32 -51.82
CA LEU A 952 3.56 -10.34 -50.73
C LEU A 952 2.28 -10.46 -49.89
N GLU A 953 1.13 -10.75 -50.51
CA GLU A 953 -0.14 -11.09 -49.86
C GLU A 953 -0.03 -12.34 -48.95
N SER A 954 0.96 -13.21 -49.21
CA SER A 954 1.19 -14.44 -48.45
C SER A 954 2.19 -14.30 -47.29
N ARG A 955 2.64 -13.09 -46.98
CA ARG A 955 3.53 -12.78 -45.85
C ARG A 955 2.78 -12.00 -44.77
N ASN A 956 3.22 -12.15 -43.53
CA ASN A 956 2.72 -11.33 -42.42
C ASN A 956 2.93 -9.84 -42.73
N ASP A 957 1.92 -9.04 -42.46
CA ASP A 957 1.92 -7.62 -42.76
C ASP A 957 3.04 -6.86 -42.02
N SER A 958 3.65 -5.93 -42.74
CA SER A 958 4.61 -4.95 -42.23
C SER A 958 4.62 -3.77 -43.20
N ILE A 959 5.04 -2.58 -42.75
CA ILE A 959 4.99 -1.35 -43.57
C ILE A 959 5.67 -1.55 -44.94
N THR A 960 6.83 -2.22 -44.98
CA THR A 960 7.53 -2.55 -46.23
C THR A 960 6.74 -3.48 -47.15
N ILE A 961 6.02 -4.47 -46.60
CA ILE A 961 5.21 -5.44 -47.36
C ILE A 961 3.91 -4.79 -47.83
N CYS A 962 3.28 -3.93 -47.02
CA CYS A 962 2.17 -3.05 -47.44
C CYS A 962 2.54 -2.27 -48.71
N ILE A 963 3.67 -1.56 -48.66
CA ILE A 963 4.17 -0.72 -49.76
C ILE A 963 4.43 -1.56 -51.01
N LEU A 964 5.20 -2.64 -50.89
CA LEU A 964 5.57 -3.45 -52.06
C LEU A 964 4.34 -4.15 -52.70
N ARG A 965 3.31 -4.51 -51.92
CA ARG A 965 2.08 -5.15 -52.43
C ARG A 965 1.34 -4.25 -53.41
N GLU A 966 1.05 -3.00 -53.04
CA GLU A 966 0.35 -2.08 -53.95
C GLU A 966 1.19 -1.71 -55.17
N TRP A 967 2.50 -1.49 -55.00
CA TRP A 967 3.39 -1.22 -56.13
C TRP A 967 3.38 -2.39 -57.14
N CYS A 968 3.42 -3.64 -56.66
CA CYS A 968 3.29 -4.82 -57.53
C CYS A 968 1.91 -4.90 -58.22
N LYS A 969 0.81 -4.68 -57.49
CA LYS A 969 -0.58 -4.66 -58.00
C LYS A 969 -0.72 -3.70 -59.18
N TYR A 970 -0.48 -2.40 -58.96
CA TYR A 970 -0.77 -1.37 -59.97
C TYR A 970 0.22 -1.37 -61.14
N ILE A 971 1.51 -1.66 -60.92
CA ILE A 971 2.50 -1.77 -62.01
C ILE A 971 2.25 -3.03 -62.85
N GLY A 972 1.96 -4.16 -62.22
CA GLY A 972 1.65 -5.41 -62.92
C GLY A 972 0.42 -5.29 -63.80
N PHE A 973 -0.68 -4.76 -63.24
CA PHE A 973 -1.88 -4.37 -64.00
C PHE A 973 -1.54 -3.45 -65.18
N SER A 974 -0.80 -2.36 -64.94
CA SER A 974 -0.48 -1.34 -65.96
C SER A 974 0.31 -1.90 -67.14
N LEU A 975 1.33 -2.71 -66.89
CA LEU A 975 2.14 -3.33 -67.94
C LEU A 975 1.37 -4.41 -68.69
N MET A 976 0.52 -5.16 -67.98
CA MET A 976 -0.26 -6.26 -68.54
C MET A 976 -1.44 -5.75 -69.38
N VAL A 977 -2.39 -5.03 -68.78
CA VAL A 977 -3.57 -4.49 -69.46
C VAL A 977 -3.20 -3.40 -70.45
N GLY A 978 -2.20 -2.55 -70.13
CA GLY A 978 -1.68 -1.56 -71.06
C GLY A 978 -1.11 -2.17 -72.34
N ALA A 979 -0.41 -3.31 -72.27
CA ALA A 979 0.05 -4.03 -73.45
C ALA A 979 -1.12 -4.60 -74.28
N LEU A 980 -2.21 -5.05 -73.64
CA LEU A 980 -3.44 -5.46 -74.34
C LEU A 980 -4.10 -4.28 -75.07
N ILE A 981 -4.26 -3.14 -74.39
CA ILE A 981 -4.83 -1.91 -74.97
C ILE A 981 -3.99 -1.47 -76.19
N VAL A 982 -2.67 -1.39 -76.05
CA VAL A 982 -1.78 -0.95 -77.14
C VAL A 982 -1.81 -1.91 -78.34
N LYS A 983 -1.85 -3.23 -78.11
CA LYS A 983 -2.10 -4.22 -79.18
C LYS A 983 -3.44 -4.00 -79.87
N THR A 984 -4.49 -3.74 -79.09
CA THR A 984 -5.86 -3.59 -79.60
C THR A 984 -6.02 -2.30 -80.40
N ILE A 985 -5.43 -1.20 -79.96
CA ILE A 985 -5.36 0.08 -80.68
C ILE A 985 -4.56 -0.08 -81.98
N ARG A 986 -3.45 -0.82 -81.98
CA ARG A 986 -2.72 -1.15 -83.22
C ARG A 986 -3.63 -1.86 -84.24
N ILE A 987 -4.45 -2.79 -83.79
CA ILE A 987 -5.41 -3.53 -84.62
C ILE A 987 -6.53 -2.60 -85.13
N SER A 988 -7.17 -1.80 -84.27
CA SER A 988 -8.26 -0.92 -84.69
C SER A 988 -7.81 0.20 -85.62
N LEU A 989 -6.60 0.75 -85.42
CA LEU A 989 -5.99 1.71 -86.36
C LEU A 989 -5.77 1.12 -87.75
N ILE A 990 -5.28 -0.12 -87.85
CA ILE A 990 -5.11 -0.83 -89.14
C ILE A 990 -6.43 -0.96 -89.91
N PHE A 991 -7.55 -1.12 -89.21
CA PHE A 991 -8.89 -1.29 -89.82
C PHE A 991 -9.75 -0.01 -89.84
N SER A 992 -9.24 1.14 -89.37
CA SER A 992 -10.00 2.40 -89.19
C SER A 992 -10.43 3.11 -90.49
N GLY A 993 -10.22 2.53 -91.68
CA GLY A 993 -10.54 3.11 -93.00
C GLY A 993 -9.68 4.32 -93.42
N LYS A 994 -9.04 5.02 -92.47
CA LYS A 994 -8.12 6.13 -92.71
C LYS A 994 -6.80 5.61 -93.30
N LYS A 995 -6.23 6.32 -94.30
CA LYS A 995 -4.89 6.03 -94.85
C LYS A 995 -3.78 6.39 -93.85
N ILE A 996 -3.53 5.49 -92.90
CA ILE A 996 -2.50 5.64 -91.87
C ILE A 996 -1.13 5.25 -92.44
N GLY A 997 -0.15 6.15 -92.36
CA GLY A 997 1.22 5.89 -92.80
C GLY A 997 1.97 4.95 -91.85
N GLY A 998 2.79 4.04 -92.39
CA GLY A 998 3.45 2.98 -91.62
C GLY A 998 4.30 3.45 -90.42
N SER A 999 4.79 4.70 -90.44
CA SER A 999 5.52 5.30 -89.30
C SER A 999 4.65 5.58 -88.08
N GLN A 1000 3.31 5.58 -88.20
CA GLN A 1000 2.38 5.67 -87.07
C GLN A 1000 2.11 4.30 -86.42
N LEU A 1001 2.34 3.20 -87.15
CA LEU A 1001 2.20 1.82 -86.67
C LEU A 1001 3.50 1.26 -86.06
N ALA A 1002 4.51 2.10 -85.85
CA ALA A 1002 5.81 1.70 -85.30
C ALA A 1002 5.78 1.61 -83.76
N ASP A 1003 6.37 0.55 -83.22
CA ASP A 1003 6.37 0.21 -81.78
C ASP A 1003 6.87 1.38 -80.88
N ARG A 1004 7.83 2.18 -81.37
CA ARG A 1004 8.35 3.39 -80.68
C ARG A 1004 7.31 4.49 -80.45
N ARG A 1005 6.23 4.56 -81.25
CA ARG A 1005 5.09 5.47 -80.98
C ARG A 1005 3.99 4.79 -80.16
N LEU A 1006 3.76 3.50 -80.40
CA LEU A 1006 2.79 2.71 -79.64
C LEU A 1006 3.14 2.61 -78.14
N ILE A 1007 4.43 2.60 -77.77
CA ILE A 1007 4.87 2.60 -76.37
C ILE A 1007 4.52 3.90 -75.61
N VAL A 1008 4.25 5.01 -76.30
CA VAL A 1008 3.85 6.28 -75.64
C VAL A 1008 2.49 6.13 -74.95
N TYR A 1009 1.57 5.36 -75.54
CA TYR A 1009 0.28 5.04 -74.92
C TYR A 1009 0.46 4.17 -73.65
N LEU A 1010 1.45 3.27 -73.64
CA LEU A 1010 1.78 2.47 -72.44
C LEU A 1010 2.33 3.36 -71.32
N PHE A 1011 3.24 4.29 -71.63
CA PHE A 1011 3.73 5.26 -70.64
C PHE A 1011 2.61 6.20 -70.14
N GLY A 1012 1.67 6.58 -71.00
CA GLY A 1012 0.48 7.36 -70.60
C GLY A 1012 -0.45 6.63 -69.61
N ILE A 1013 -0.43 5.30 -69.59
CA ILE A 1013 -1.15 4.47 -68.59
C ILE A 1013 -0.30 4.33 -67.31
N LEU A 1014 0.99 4.04 -67.46
CA LEU A 1014 1.89 3.68 -66.36
C LEU A 1014 2.31 4.87 -65.48
N ILE A 1015 2.58 6.04 -66.06
CA ILE A 1015 3.09 7.22 -65.34
C ILE A 1015 2.10 7.72 -64.27
N PRO A 1016 0.78 7.85 -64.53
CA PRO A 1016 -0.18 8.24 -63.50
C PRO A 1016 -0.19 7.31 -62.26
N PHE A 1017 -0.11 5.99 -62.44
CA PHE A 1017 -0.01 5.05 -61.32
C PHE A 1017 1.29 5.22 -60.53
N ILE A 1018 2.44 5.43 -61.21
CA ILE A 1018 3.71 5.69 -60.52
C ILE A 1018 3.62 7.00 -59.70
N ILE A 1019 2.96 8.04 -60.21
CA ILE A 1019 2.75 9.30 -59.46
C ILE A 1019 1.87 9.06 -58.23
N LEU A 1020 0.74 8.36 -58.37
CA LEU A 1020 -0.15 8.02 -57.25
C LEU A 1020 0.59 7.20 -56.17
N LEU A 1021 1.37 6.20 -56.56
CA LEU A 1021 2.16 5.36 -55.67
C LEU A 1021 3.27 6.13 -54.93
N ILE A 1022 3.90 7.11 -55.59
CA ILE A 1022 4.89 8.00 -54.94
C ILE A 1022 4.19 8.93 -53.94
N ILE A 1023 3.03 9.49 -54.27
CA ILE A 1023 2.25 10.34 -53.36
C ILE A 1023 1.85 9.55 -52.12
N TRP A 1024 1.25 8.36 -52.29
CA TRP A 1024 0.87 7.49 -51.19
C TRP A 1024 2.04 7.12 -50.26
N THR A 1025 3.18 6.70 -50.83
CA THR A 1025 4.35 6.29 -50.03
C THR A 1025 5.07 7.44 -49.34
N THR A 1026 5.03 8.67 -49.86
CA THR A 1026 5.81 9.81 -49.33
C THR A 1026 5.00 10.84 -48.56
N VAL A 1027 3.72 11.04 -48.91
CA VAL A 1027 2.83 12.06 -48.32
C VAL A 1027 1.93 11.43 -47.26
N ASP A 1028 1.17 10.41 -47.62
CA ASP A 1028 0.19 9.79 -46.70
C ASP A 1028 0.86 8.94 -45.61
N LYS A 1029 2.07 8.43 -45.89
CA LYS A 1029 2.90 7.56 -45.04
C LYS A 1029 2.15 6.31 -44.59
N ALA A 1030 2.23 5.24 -45.40
CA ALA A 1030 1.60 3.95 -45.15
C ALA A 1030 1.80 3.44 -43.71
N LYS A 1031 0.70 3.10 -43.04
CA LYS A 1031 0.67 2.61 -41.65
C LYS A 1031 0.16 1.18 -41.56
N MET A 1032 0.44 0.57 -40.41
CA MET A 1032 -0.32 -0.56 -39.88
C MET A 1032 -1.48 0.00 -39.05
N VAL A 1033 -2.66 -0.59 -39.16
CA VAL A 1033 -3.85 -0.28 -38.37
C VAL A 1033 -4.34 -1.57 -37.72
N GLU A 1034 -4.68 -1.50 -36.44
CA GLU A 1034 -5.29 -2.59 -35.69
C GLU A 1034 -6.80 -2.58 -35.92
N ASP A 1035 -7.35 -3.76 -36.19
CA ASP A 1035 -8.74 -3.98 -36.56
C ASP A 1035 -9.26 -5.24 -35.87
N THR A 1036 -10.57 -5.34 -35.68
CA THR A 1036 -11.20 -6.38 -34.86
C THR A 1036 -12.23 -7.17 -35.66
N HIS A 1037 -12.10 -8.50 -35.68
CA HIS A 1037 -13.08 -9.40 -36.30
C HIS A 1037 -13.23 -10.66 -35.44
N ALA A 1038 -14.47 -11.11 -35.24
CA ALA A 1038 -14.81 -12.19 -34.31
C ALA A 1038 -14.14 -12.03 -32.92
N GLU A 1039 -14.20 -10.79 -32.39
CA GLU A 1039 -13.61 -10.32 -31.12
C GLU A 1039 -12.08 -10.36 -31.00
N LYS A 1040 -11.37 -10.79 -32.06
CA LYS A 1040 -9.91 -10.92 -32.11
C LYS A 1040 -9.27 -9.79 -32.89
N GLU A 1041 -8.11 -9.34 -32.42
CA GLU A 1041 -7.34 -8.27 -33.04
C GLU A 1041 -6.42 -8.79 -34.15
N PHE A 1042 -6.34 -8.06 -35.26
CA PHE A 1042 -5.36 -8.26 -36.31
C PHE A 1042 -4.83 -6.93 -36.82
N GLN A 1043 -3.60 -6.94 -37.32
CA GLN A 1043 -3.02 -5.79 -37.99
C GLN A 1043 -3.26 -5.89 -39.50
N LYS A 1044 -3.76 -4.81 -40.10
CA LYS A 1044 -3.90 -4.63 -41.55
C LYS A 1044 -3.11 -3.41 -42.01
N CYS A 1045 -2.84 -3.29 -43.30
CA CYS A 1045 -2.36 -2.03 -43.88
C CYS A 1045 -3.49 -0.98 -43.88
N ASP A 1046 -3.15 0.27 -43.63
CA ASP A 1046 -4.09 1.40 -43.64
C ASP A 1046 -4.71 1.61 -45.04
N SER A 1047 -6.02 1.80 -45.10
CA SER A 1047 -6.81 1.88 -46.35
C SER A 1047 -7.01 3.33 -46.79
N HIS A 1048 -5.97 3.91 -47.38
CA HIS A 1048 -5.93 5.32 -47.73
C HIS A 1048 -6.82 5.70 -48.93
N THR A 1049 -7.27 6.96 -48.96
CA THR A 1049 -8.02 7.57 -50.07
C THR A 1049 -7.28 7.49 -51.42
N THR A 1050 -5.95 7.50 -51.40
CA THR A 1050 -5.08 7.31 -52.57
C THR A 1050 -5.21 5.93 -53.20
N SER A 1051 -5.43 4.87 -52.40
CA SER A 1051 -5.67 3.51 -52.95
C SER A 1051 -7.06 3.41 -53.60
N ILE A 1052 -8.09 4.05 -53.02
CA ILE A 1052 -9.42 4.19 -53.63
C ILE A 1052 -9.33 4.91 -55.00
N ILE A 1053 -8.55 6.00 -55.08
CA ILE A 1053 -8.29 6.71 -56.34
C ILE A 1053 -7.56 5.82 -57.35
N GLY A 1054 -6.62 4.98 -56.89
CA GLY A 1054 -5.92 3.97 -57.69
C GLY A 1054 -6.88 2.96 -58.32
N ASP A 1055 -7.80 2.39 -57.54
CA ASP A 1055 -8.77 1.40 -58.03
C ASP A 1055 -9.86 2.01 -58.94
N VAL A 1056 -10.26 3.26 -58.70
CA VAL A 1056 -11.11 4.01 -59.66
C VAL A 1056 -10.40 4.22 -61.00
N PHE A 1057 -9.10 4.52 -60.98
CA PHE A 1057 -8.30 4.68 -62.21
C PHE A 1057 -8.07 3.34 -62.94
N LEU A 1058 -7.81 2.26 -62.20
CA LEU A 1058 -7.76 0.88 -62.68
C LEU A 1058 -9.06 0.50 -63.42
N PHE A 1059 -10.21 0.77 -62.79
CA PHE A 1059 -11.52 0.50 -63.38
C PHE A 1059 -11.79 1.31 -64.66
N ALA A 1060 -11.42 2.59 -64.70
CA ALA A 1060 -11.52 3.42 -65.89
C ALA A 1060 -10.67 2.87 -67.07
N ILE A 1061 -9.46 2.38 -66.76
CA ILE A 1061 -8.58 1.74 -67.76
C ILE A 1061 -9.15 0.40 -68.24
N LEU A 1062 -9.78 -0.40 -67.37
CA LEU A 1062 -10.49 -1.62 -67.79
C LEU A 1062 -11.68 -1.31 -68.70
N PHE A 1063 -12.46 -0.28 -68.39
CA PHE A 1063 -13.55 0.18 -69.26
C PHE A 1063 -13.03 0.61 -70.64
N TRP A 1064 -11.88 1.30 -70.69
CA TRP A 1064 -11.22 1.65 -71.95
C TRP A 1064 -10.66 0.43 -72.69
N ALA A 1065 -10.14 -0.58 -71.98
CA ALA A 1065 -9.71 -1.85 -72.56
C ALA A 1065 -10.89 -2.62 -73.19
N VAL A 1066 -12.02 -2.71 -72.49
CA VAL A 1066 -13.26 -3.30 -72.99
C VAL A 1066 -13.77 -2.55 -74.22
N HIS A 1067 -13.76 -1.21 -74.20
CA HIS A 1067 -14.13 -0.39 -75.36
C HIS A 1067 -13.20 -0.64 -76.55
N ALA A 1068 -11.87 -0.65 -76.34
CA ALA A 1068 -10.91 -0.95 -77.39
C ALA A 1068 -11.15 -2.35 -77.97
N ALA A 1069 -11.33 -3.36 -77.13
CA ALA A 1069 -11.62 -4.74 -77.54
C ALA A 1069 -12.93 -4.83 -78.34
N TYR A 1070 -13.97 -4.10 -77.91
CA TYR A 1070 -15.24 -3.98 -78.63
C TYR A 1070 -15.04 -3.39 -80.03
N THR A 1071 -14.22 -2.35 -80.22
CA THR A 1071 -13.94 -1.79 -81.56
C THR A 1071 -13.16 -2.77 -82.45
N ALA A 1072 -12.24 -3.55 -81.88
CA ALA A 1072 -11.42 -4.50 -82.64
C ALA A 1072 -12.16 -5.79 -83.03
N ARG A 1073 -13.28 -6.14 -82.38
CA ARG A 1073 -13.94 -7.46 -82.48
C ARG A 1073 -14.32 -7.90 -83.91
N ASN A 1074 -14.53 -6.95 -84.82
CA ASN A 1074 -14.92 -7.20 -86.21
C ASN A 1074 -13.71 -7.42 -87.17
N ALA A 1075 -12.48 -7.51 -86.65
CA ALA A 1075 -11.30 -7.80 -87.45
C ALA A 1075 -11.44 -9.16 -88.18
N PRO A 1076 -10.99 -9.28 -89.45
CA PRO A 1076 -11.16 -10.50 -90.25
C PRO A 1076 -10.44 -11.71 -89.66
N SER A 1077 -10.97 -12.91 -89.94
CA SER A 1077 -10.59 -14.20 -89.32
C SER A 1077 -9.11 -14.60 -89.47
N ALA A 1078 -8.37 -13.99 -90.40
CA ALA A 1078 -6.91 -14.08 -90.49
C ALA A 1078 -6.21 -13.67 -89.16
N PHE A 1079 -6.82 -12.76 -88.39
CA PHE A 1079 -6.35 -12.31 -87.08
C PHE A 1079 -7.13 -12.98 -85.94
N ASN A 1080 -7.07 -14.32 -85.87
CA ASN A 1080 -7.65 -15.10 -84.75
C ASN A 1080 -7.12 -14.67 -83.35
N GLU A 1081 -5.97 -13.98 -83.27
CA GLU A 1081 -5.45 -13.35 -82.05
C GLU A 1081 -6.43 -12.34 -81.43
N THR A 1082 -7.23 -11.63 -82.24
CA THR A 1082 -8.20 -10.64 -81.76
C THR A 1082 -9.29 -11.27 -80.89
N LYS A 1083 -9.74 -12.50 -81.21
CA LYS A 1083 -10.72 -13.23 -80.38
C LYS A 1083 -10.16 -13.59 -79.00
N ALA A 1084 -8.88 -13.95 -78.94
CA ALA A 1084 -8.19 -14.23 -77.68
C ALA A 1084 -8.03 -12.96 -76.83
N ILE A 1085 -7.65 -11.84 -77.45
CA ILE A 1085 -7.56 -10.53 -76.77
C ILE A 1085 -8.92 -10.14 -76.18
N VAL A 1086 -9.99 -10.17 -76.98
CA VAL A 1086 -11.36 -9.86 -76.52
C VAL A 1086 -11.78 -10.75 -75.34
N LEU A 1087 -11.57 -12.06 -75.42
CA LEU A 1087 -11.90 -13.00 -74.35
C LEU A 1087 -11.08 -12.73 -73.07
N SER A 1088 -9.78 -12.48 -73.20
CA SER A 1088 -8.91 -12.16 -72.07
C SER A 1088 -9.32 -10.87 -71.36
N THR A 1089 -9.66 -9.81 -72.12
CA THR A 1089 -10.11 -8.53 -71.56
C THR A 1089 -11.43 -8.65 -70.81
N TYR A 1090 -12.40 -9.41 -71.33
CA TYR A 1090 -13.66 -9.66 -70.60
C TYR A 1090 -13.46 -10.49 -69.33
N VAL A 1091 -12.65 -11.55 -69.36
CA VAL A 1091 -12.39 -12.37 -68.17
C VAL A 1091 -11.67 -11.56 -67.09
N TYR A 1092 -10.69 -10.73 -67.47
CA TYR A 1092 -10.02 -9.83 -66.53
C TYR A 1092 -11.01 -8.84 -65.90
N PHE A 1093 -11.83 -8.16 -66.73
CA PHE A 1093 -12.84 -7.21 -66.25
C PHE A 1093 -13.87 -7.83 -65.28
N ILE A 1094 -14.40 -9.01 -65.61
CA ILE A 1094 -15.41 -9.69 -64.76
C ILE A 1094 -14.82 -10.11 -63.40
N ILE A 1095 -13.57 -10.58 -63.36
CA ILE A 1095 -12.92 -10.99 -62.12
C ILE A 1095 -12.68 -9.77 -61.21
N GLU A 1096 -12.11 -8.68 -61.72
CA GLU A 1096 -11.81 -7.49 -60.91
C GLU A 1096 -13.11 -6.84 -60.37
N VAL A 1097 -14.17 -6.76 -61.19
CA VAL A 1097 -15.49 -6.29 -60.74
C VAL A 1097 -16.04 -7.17 -59.61
N LEU A 1098 -15.90 -8.50 -59.72
CA LEU A 1098 -16.39 -9.43 -58.70
C LEU A 1098 -15.59 -9.33 -57.39
N VAL A 1099 -14.27 -9.11 -57.45
CA VAL A 1099 -13.44 -8.87 -56.25
C VAL A 1099 -13.87 -7.60 -55.53
N ILE A 1100 -13.96 -6.49 -56.26
CA ILE A 1100 -14.37 -5.18 -55.70
C ILE A 1100 -15.77 -5.27 -55.07
N VAL A 1101 -16.71 -5.95 -55.73
CA VAL A 1101 -18.07 -6.17 -55.20
C VAL A 1101 -18.05 -7.02 -53.93
N LEU A 1102 -17.28 -8.11 -53.88
CA LEU A 1102 -17.18 -8.92 -52.66
C LEU A 1102 -16.55 -8.14 -51.49
N GLN A 1103 -15.45 -7.43 -51.73
CA GLN A 1103 -14.72 -6.70 -50.69
C GLN A 1103 -15.50 -5.51 -50.11
N ASN A 1104 -16.40 -4.91 -50.87
CA ASN A 1104 -17.27 -3.83 -50.38
C ASN A 1104 -18.60 -4.32 -49.78
N LEU A 1105 -18.94 -5.61 -49.91
CA LEU A 1105 -20.18 -6.18 -49.37
C LEU A 1105 -19.98 -7.11 -48.16
N GLY A 1106 -18.78 -7.63 -47.93
CA GLY A 1106 -18.50 -8.60 -46.87
C GLY A 1106 -17.39 -8.14 -45.91
N SER A 1107 -17.72 -8.05 -44.62
CA SER A 1107 -16.75 -8.00 -43.53
C SER A 1107 -16.10 -9.38 -43.34
N PHE A 1108 -15.20 -9.73 -44.24
CA PHE A 1108 -14.54 -11.04 -44.30
C PHE A 1108 -13.30 -11.10 -43.40
N ASP A 1109 -13.09 -12.25 -42.74
CA ASP A 1109 -11.87 -12.61 -42.03
C ASP A 1109 -10.62 -12.35 -42.89
N PRO A 1110 -9.46 -12.00 -42.29
CA PRO A 1110 -8.20 -11.81 -43.02
C PRO A 1110 -7.84 -13.00 -43.91
N THR A 1111 -8.07 -14.23 -43.43
CA THR A 1111 -7.89 -15.50 -44.15
C THR A 1111 -8.72 -15.57 -45.45
N VAL A 1112 -9.95 -15.07 -45.44
CA VAL A 1112 -10.86 -15.09 -46.58
C VAL A 1112 -10.50 -13.96 -47.56
N SER A 1113 -10.24 -12.75 -47.07
CA SER A 1113 -9.81 -11.61 -47.89
C SER A 1113 -8.52 -11.91 -48.67
N MET A 1114 -7.50 -12.45 -47.98
CA MET A 1114 -6.25 -12.92 -48.59
C MET A 1114 -6.51 -13.97 -49.68
N THR A 1115 -7.39 -14.94 -49.41
CA THR A 1115 -7.71 -16.01 -50.37
C THR A 1115 -8.36 -15.47 -51.65
N ILE A 1116 -9.26 -14.49 -51.53
CA ILE A 1116 -9.90 -13.83 -52.66
C ILE A 1116 -8.86 -13.08 -53.51
N ASN A 1117 -8.02 -12.23 -52.89
CA ASN A 1117 -6.96 -11.48 -53.58
C ASN A 1117 -5.99 -12.38 -54.34
N CYS A 1118 -5.46 -13.41 -53.67
CA CYS A 1118 -4.51 -14.35 -54.27
C CYS A 1118 -5.14 -15.12 -55.45
N LEU A 1119 -6.35 -15.66 -55.28
CA LEU A 1119 -7.01 -16.45 -56.32
C LEU A 1119 -7.38 -15.60 -57.54
N ALA A 1120 -7.95 -14.42 -57.33
CA ALA A 1120 -8.35 -13.52 -58.41
C ALA A 1120 -7.14 -13.07 -59.24
N THR A 1121 -6.07 -12.59 -58.59
CA THR A 1121 -4.82 -12.17 -59.24
C THR A 1121 -4.18 -13.31 -60.03
N LEU A 1122 -4.21 -14.54 -59.50
CA LEU A 1122 -3.68 -15.72 -60.18
C LEU A 1122 -4.48 -16.07 -61.43
N VAL A 1123 -5.81 -16.13 -61.32
CA VAL A 1123 -6.70 -16.52 -62.42
C VAL A 1123 -6.74 -15.46 -63.52
N SER A 1124 -6.85 -14.17 -63.18
CA SER A 1124 -6.86 -13.06 -64.15
C SER A 1124 -5.56 -13.05 -64.97
N THR A 1125 -4.42 -13.24 -64.29
CA THR A 1125 -3.09 -13.31 -64.91
C THR A 1125 -2.97 -14.52 -65.83
N TRP A 1126 -3.23 -15.74 -65.33
CA TRP A 1126 -3.02 -16.96 -66.11
C TRP A 1126 -4.02 -17.16 -67.24
N CYS A 1127 -5.29 -16.78 -67.08
CA CYS A 1127 -6.25 -16.81 -68.20
C CYS A 1127 -5.78 -15.94 -69.37
N CYS A 1128 -5.33 -14.72 -69.10
CA CYS A 1128 -4.86 -13.81 -70.15
C CYS A 1128 -3.58 -14.31 -70.84
N LEU A 1129 -2.58 -14.76 -70.07
CA LEU A 1129 -1.36 -15.36 -70.62
C LEU A 1129 -1.70 -16.58 -71.50
N LEU A 1130 -2.53 -17.49 -71.01
CA LEU A 1130 -2.87 -18.72 -71.72
C LEU A 1130 -3.68 -18.43 -73.00
N PHE A 1131 -4.69 -17.55 -72.97
CA PHE A 1131 -5.45 -17.25 -74.18
C PHE A 1131 -4.60 -16.62 -75.28
N ILE A 1132 -3.63 -15.78 -74.94
CA ILE A 1132 -2.80 -15.06 -75.92
C ILE A 1132 -1.60 -15.91 -76.40
N LEU A 1133 -0.98 -16.70 -75.53
CA LEU A 1133 0.23 -17.48 -75.87
C LEU A 1133 -0.11 -18.88 -76.43
N LYS A 1134 -1.15 -19.56 -75.94
CA LYS A 1134 -1.53 -20.93 -76.39
C LYS A 1134 -1.73 -21.06 -77.92
N PRO A 1135 -2.33 -20.09 -78.64
CA PRO A 1135 -2.43 -20.13 -80.11
C PRO A 1135 -1.08 -20.02 -80.84
N LYS A 1136 -0.04 -19.47 -80.19
CA LYS A 1136 1.30 -19.24 -80.75
C LYS A 1136 2.29 -20.36 -80.41
N MET A 1137 1.93 -21.22 -79.47
CA MET A 1137 2.74 -22.34 -78.97
C MET A 1137 2.49 -23.66 -79.73
N LYS A 1138 1.42 -23.75 -80.54
CA LYS A 1138 1.15 -24.93 -81.38
C LYS A 1138 2.05 -24.92 -82.63
N ASN A 1139 2.80 -25.99 -82.85
CA ASN A 1139 3.37 -26.29 -84.16
C ASN A 1139 2.22 -26.58 -85.15
N VAL A 1140 2.11 -25.82 -86.23
CA VAL A 1140 1.12 -26.06 -87.31
C VAL A 1140 1.85 -26.11 -88.65
N THR A 1141 2.08 -27.34 -89.13
CA THR A 1141 2.72 -27.61 -90.42
C THR A 1141 1.65 -27.61 -91.51
N THR A 1142 1.31 -26.45 -92.08
CA THR A 1142 0.41 -26.39 -93.26
C THR A 1142 0.61 -25.09 -94.05
N GLN A 1143 0.60 -25.19 -95.39
CA GLN A 1143 0.73 -24.09 -96.34
C GLN A 1143 -0.65 -23.67 -96.88
N MET A 1144 -0.81 -22.41 -97.34
CA MET A 1144 -1.54 -22.05 -98.57
C MET A 1144 -1.40 -20.56 -98.94
N THR A 1145 -1.99 -20.16 -100.07
CA THR A 1145 -1.57 -19.05 -100.97
C THR A 1145 -2.28 -17.69 -100.78
N PRO A 1146 -1.78 -16.59 -101.41
CA PRO A 1146 -2.22 -15.21 -101.10
C PRO A 1146 -3.29 -14.59 -102.03
N SER A 1147 -3.84 -13.44 -101.59
CA SER A 1147 -4.83 -12.54 -102.22
C SER A 1147 -6.30 -13.02 -102.17
N GLN A 1148 -7.34 -12.17 -102.11
CA GLN A 1148 -7.48 -10.70 -102.29
C GLN A 1148 -8.41 -10.07 -101.21
N TYR A 1149 -8.38 -8.73 -100.99
CA TYR A 1149 -9.49 -7.98 -100.32
C TYR A 1149 -9.39 -6.44 -100.42
N SER A 1150 -10.50 -5.76 -100.82
CA SER A 1150 -10.84 -4.31 -100.63
C SER A 1150 -12.26 -4.06 -101.23
N SER A 1151 -13.15 -3.12 -100.86
CA SER A 1151 -13.08 -1.83 -100.10
C SER A 1151 -14.45 -1.43 -99.42
N THR A 1152 -14.64 -0.16 -98.97
CA THR A 1152 -15.59 0.32 -97.91
C THR A 1152 -15.85 1.87 -97.98
N SER A 1153 -16.85 2.57 -97.37
CA SER A 1153 -18.17 2.34 -96.68
C SER A 1153 -18.82 3.71 -96.23
N GLN A 1154 -19.84 3.74 -95.33
CA GLN A 1154 -20.31 4.85 -94.41
C GLN A 1154 -21.55 5.77 -94.69
N SER A 1155 -22.30 6.12 -93.60
CA SER A 1155 -22.80 7.47 -93.18
C SER A 1155 -23.57 7.44 -91.82
N GLN A 1156 -24.00 8.58 -91.24
CA GLN A 1156 -24.61 8.76 -89.88
C GLN A 1156 -25.58 10.00 -89.78
N SER A 1157 -26.28 10.19 -88.63
CA SER A 1157 -26.91 11.45 -88.08
C SER A 1157 -28.30 11.90 -88.65
N GLU A 1158 -29.22 12.67 -88.00
CA GLU A 1158 -29.49 13.10 -86.59
C GLU A 1158 -30.88 13.82 -86.41
N ALA A 1159 -31.18 14.42 -85.22
CA ALA A 1159 -32.27 15.41 -84.90
C ALA A 1159 -33.71 14.83 -84.63
N TYR A 1160 -34.77 15.53 -84.13
CA TYR A 1160 -35.03 16.93 -83.67
C TYR A 1160 -36.25 17.07 -82.68
N ASN A 1161 -36.78 18.30 -82.46
CA ASN A 1161 -37.59 18.78 -81.30
C ASN A 1161 -39.15 18.59 -81.24
N SER A 1162 -39.68 18.48 -79.99
CA SER A 1162 -40.81 19.25 -79.35
C SER A 1162 -42.34 19.11 -79.63
N THR A 1163 -43.10 19.06 -78.51
CA THR A 1163 -44.44 19.68 -78.17
C THR A 1163 -45.78 18.88 -78.21
N ILE A 1164 -46.69 19.22 -77.25
CA ILE A 1164 -48.12 18.84 -77.03
C ILE A 1164 -48.35 17.42 -76.44
N GLY A 1165 -49.15 17.19 -75.37
CA GLY A 1165 -49.81 18.10 -74.41
C GLY A 1165 -50.82 17.42 -73.42
N SER A 1166 -51.18 18.12 -72.33
CA SER A 1166 -52.33 17.94 -71.40
C SER A 1166 -52.44 16.75 -70.41
N ALA A 1167 -53.08 17.06 -69.25
CA ALA A 1167 -53.75 16.21 -68.24
C ALA A 1167 -53.01 15.75 -66.94
N SER A 1168 -53.83 15.53 -65.90
CA SER A 1168 -53.55 15.26 -64.47
C SER A 1168 -52.92 13.88 -64.18
N MET A 1169 -52.41 13.52 -62.98
CA MET A 1169 -52.72 13.96 -61.60
C MET A 1169 -51.58 13.57 -60.62
N GLY A 1170 -51.46 14.23 -59.46
CA GLY A 1170 -50.67 13.73 -58.32
C GLY A 1170 -49.47 14.59 -57.89
N THR A 1171 -49.55 15.17 -56.68
CA THR A 1171 -48.45 15.78 -55.91
C THR A 1171 -47.64 14.71 -55.16
N THR A 1172 -46.38 14.86 -54.74
CA THR A 1172 -45.76 16.04 -54.08
C THR A 1172 -44.26 16.26 -54.39
N SER A 1173 -43.90 17.54 -54.57
CA SER A 1173 -42.63 18.22 -54.26
C SER A 1173 -41.31 17.45 -54.06
N ILE A 1174 -40.33 17.75 -54.91
CA ILE A 1174 -38.93 17.97 -54.49
C ILE A 1174 -38.51 19.38 -54.96
N GLY A 1175 -37.96 20.19 -54.06
CA GLY A 1175 -37.59 21.58 -54.33
C GLY A 1175 -36.13 21.71 -54.76
N VAL A 1176 -35.89 22.40 -55.89
CA VAL A 1176 -34.55 22.81 -56.32
C VAL A 1176 -34.26 24.23 -55.82
N LYS A 1177 -33.10 24.44 -55.20
CA LYS A 1177 -32.27 25.62 -55.50
C LYS A 1177 -30.82 25.49 -55.06
N SER A 1178 -29.97 26.20 -55.79
CA SER A 1178 -28.60 26.54 -55.40
C SER A 1178 -28.60 27.48 -54.20
N GLY A 1179 -27.47 27.57 -53.50
CA GLY A 1179 -27.29 28.57 -52.46
C GLY A 1179 -27.46 30.02 -52.96
N ARG A 1180 -27.63 31.00 -52.07
CA ARG A 1180 -27.42 30.91 -50.61
C ARG A 1180 -28.64 31.35 -49.80
N LEU A 1181 -29.47 30.37 -49.47
CA LEU A 1181 -29.60 29.90 -48.08
C LEU A 1181 -29.44 28.37 -48.11
#